data_AF-A0A9E3NQN4-F1
#
_entry.id   AF-A0A9E3NQN4-F1
#
_cell.length_a   1.000
_cell.length_b   1.000
_cell.length_c   1.000
_cell.angle_alpha   90.00
_cell.angle_beta   90.00
_cell.angle_gamma   90.00
#
_symmetry.space_group_name_H-M   'P 1'
#
loop_
_entity.id
_entity.type
_entity.pdbx_description
1 polymer ?
#
loop_
_entity_poly.entity_id
_entity_poly.type
_entity_poly.pdbx_seq_one_letter_code
_entity_poly.pdbx_strand_id
1 'polypeptide(L)'
;MRRSFLLPFFFFLASIAACSDEPAAPPAAPSTALGPFDANPCAHLRGGPRGVHSAASDLGRAHAHARYFGIEKEGRVADAHLADALDAHEPSSPEAVTAYAEASSACAAAAEPTALAQARVEIIDGVAVVTPGAGALVLPSEAKAIALDVRSLPEAEEAGAALENALAAIVEGDLAMFDSTERKCNGQPDEVWSLSATPVEQYGCTEMRVPGAIVRGFATETRPLAVLTAEKLTPLAAQAAAVLRVRKGAFVIGDSVPAEIAESRWFGVGDRGLAIRTRRLSAGASPVGPSPIPDVIEADVRTSDPIAALASIDWAAERFAPEGEATRPRIVGGVRPTEWGARGDRIGDARAALVVAYAATRTFFPYFAEVGDTIDERLDEALAMIAGDAARDRAKVLSAIARFGEALHDGHAFPQDRYRGARAGSSPVALIPIGNELVVAVSGAPDASPGDVVVSIDGVPAEQRLESALRFVSGSVHHAREQAAQTLAVPGKPIVLRGATGALRTVTFTASAAPPSTFGMYDRPAGTLDDLGAPDVYYVTLDSSSAHLPKSADLPAIKAAMAGKRGVVLDMRGYPNAIAWSILAHVAPQTSFGPYMAELQVTPSTRAMDEMPRQYLSSWSPGRQGYTGPVIVLTGANTQSQAEHWTSFFRSRQRGKVVGGKTSGANGTITGVQLPGGYALTFTGMIVKHPDQTRFHALGHVPDVEVEPTIADLREGKDTVLLRALTLL
;
A
#
# COMPACT_ATOMS: atom_id res chain seq x y z
N MET A 1 5.98 66.82 20.03
CA MET A 1 6.82 67.98 20.41
C MET A 1 8.23 67.45 20.72
N ARG A 2 9.18 67.52 19.78
CA ARG A 2 10.35 68.44 19.71
C ARG A 2 11.22 68.56 20.98
N ARG A 3 12.52 68.21 20.78
CA ARG A 3 13.78 68.79 21.34
C ARG A 3 14.11 68.41 22.80
N SER A 4 15.35 68.23 23.28
CA SER A 4 16.73 68.20 22.75
C SER A 4 17.71 68.12 23.95
N PHE A 5 18.90 67.48 23.76
CA PHE A 5 20.22 67.71 24.43
C PHE A 5 20.45 67.28 25.91
N LEU A 6 21.44 66.41 26.21
CA LEU A 6 22.87 66.72 26.53
C LEU A 6 23.62 65.51 27.16
N LEU A 7 24.93 65.41 26.85
CA LEU A 7 25.95 64.44 27.30
C LEU A 7 26.48 64.72 28.74
N PRO A 8 27.23 63.78 29.38
CA PRO A 8 28.71 63.81 29.40
C PRO A 8 29.38 62.41 29.29
N PHE A 9 30.39 62.18 28.44
CA PHE A 9 31.85 62.38 28.60
C PHE A 9 32.53 61.62 29.77
N PHE A 10 33.29 60.56 29.43
CA PHE A 10 34.44 60.07 30.20
C PHE A 10 35.62 59.81 29.24
N PHE A 11 36.79 60.32 29.63
CA PHE A 11 38.09 60.22 28.99
C PHE A 11 38.69 58.81 29.10
N PHE A 12 39.41 58.34 28.08
CA PHE A 12 40.68 57.60 28.27
C PHE A 12 41.62 57.75 27.07
N LEU A 13 42.91 57.68 27.39
CA LEU A 13 44.07 58.23 26.69
C LEU A 13 44.36 57.68 25.28
N ALA A 14 44.98 58.57 24.49
CA ALA A 14 45.63 58.30 23.23
C ALA A 14 47.00 57.61 23.41
N SER A 15 47.23 56.54 22.65
CA SER A 15 48.58 56.09 22.27
C SER A 15 48.75 56.35 20.78
N ILE A 16 49.74 57.18 20.45
CA ILE A 16 50.17 57.47 19.08
C ILE A 16 50.98 56.27 18.59
N ALA A 17 50.49 55.60 17.55
CA ALA A 17 51.27 54.65 16.75
C ALA A 17 51.40 55.21 15.33
N ALA A 18 52.63 55.27 14.84
CA ALA A 18 53.00 55.82 13.55
C ALA A 18 52.37 55.06 12.38
N CYS A 19 51.85 55.78 11.40
CA CYS A 19 51.42 55.24 10.12
C CYS A 19 52.64 54.79 9.29
N SER A 20 52.69 53.52 8.91
CA SER A 20 53.45 53.03 7.77
C SER A 20 52.48 52.79 6.62
N ASP A 21 52.63 53.55 5.54
CA ASP A 21 51.97 53.31 4.27
C ASP A 21 52.57 52.05 3.62
N GLU A 22 51.88 50.92 3.75
CA GLU A 22 52.02 49.78 2.83
C GLU A 22 50.66 49.54 2.15
N PRO A 23 50.60 49.41 0.82
CA PRO A 23 49.36 49.08 0.13
C PRO A 23 48.92 47.67 0.54
N ALA A 24 47.70 47.56 1.08
CA ALA A 24 47.09 46.28 1.38
C ALA A 24 47.11 45.38 0.13
N ALA A 25 47.69 44.19 0.26
CA ALA A 25 47.65 43.18 -0.79
C ALA A 25 46.18 42.91 -1.19
N PRO A 26 45.88 42.76 -2.49
CA PRO A 26 44.53 42.43 -2.93
C PRO A 26 44.07 41.14 -2.24
N PRO A 27 42.78 41.02 -1.87
CA PRO A 27 42.27 39.78 -1.31
C PRO A 27 42.63 38.63 -2.26
N ALA A 28 43.26 37.58 -1.73
CA ALA A 28 43.58 36.39 -2.51
C ALA A 28 42.30 35.92 -3.22
N ALA A 29 42.38 35.67 -4.52
CA ALA A 29 41.27 35.11 -5.27
C ALA A 29 40.74 33.86 -4.54
N PRO A 30 39.42 33.69 -4.39
CA PRO A 30 38.87 32.52 -3.73
C PRO A 30 39.42 31.26 -4.40
N SER A 31 39.98 30.35 -3.61
CA SER A 31 40.47 29.07 -4.10
C SER A 31 39.34 28.32 -4.78
N THR A 32 39.50 27.99 -6.07
CA THR A 32 38.56 27.18 -6.85
C THR A 32 38.79 25.67 -6.67
N ALA A 33 39.78 25.27 -5.88
CA ALA A 33 40.06 23.88 -5.54
C ALA A 33 39.08 23.39 -4.45
N LEU A 34 38.38 22.28 -4.74
CA LEU A 34 37.55 21.58 -3.78
C LEU A 34 38.43 20.82 -2.76
N GLY A 35 37.91 20.60 -1.56
CA GLY A 35 38.52 19.70 -0.57
C GLY A 35 38.54 18.24 -1.05
N PRO A 36 39.08 17.29 -0.26
CA PRO A 36 38.96 15.87 -0.54
C PRO A 36 37.49 15.47 -0.81
N PHE A 37 37.27 14.54 -1.74
CA PHE A 37 35.93 14.04 -2.03
C PHE A 37 35.38 13.28 -0.80
N ASP A 38 34.13 13.56 -0.43
CA ASP A 38 33.47 12.86 0.67
C ASP A 38 32.88 11.54 0.14
N ALA A 39 33.32 10.42 0.70
CA ALA A 39 32.82 9.11 0.29
C ALA A 39 31.34 8.91 0.69
N ASN A 40 30.79 9.73 1.59
CA ASN A 40 29.39 9.70 1.96
C ASN A 40 28.50 10.27 0.84
N PRO A 41 27.68 9.47 0.14
CA PRO A 41 26.84 9.96 -0.95
C PRO A 41 25.87 11.05 -0.50
N CYS A 42 25.40 11.03 0.76
CA CYS A 42 24.46 12.02 1.26
C CYS A 42 25.04 13.44 1.36
N ALA A 43 26.36 13.60 1.44
CA ALA A 43 27.01 14.91 1.39
C ALA A 43 26.83 15.59 0.01
N HIS A 44 26.60 14.80 -1.03
CA HIS A 44 26.49 15.21 -2.42
C HIS A 44 25.04 15.26 -2.94
N LEU A 45 24.05 15.10 -2.06
CA LEU A 45 22.65 15.17 -2.43
C LEU A 45 22.15 16.62 -2.43
N ARG A 46 21.59 17.05 -3.57
CA ARG A 46 20.72 18.22 -3.67
C ARG A 46 19.27 17.75 -3.65
N GLY A 47 18.43 18.42 -2.86
CA GLY A 47 17.02 18.04 -2.74
C GLY A 47 16.20 18.35 -3.98
N GLY A 48 15.06 17.67 -4.08
CA GLY A 48 14.02 17.92 -5.07
C GLY A 48 12.80 18.64 -4.47
N PRO A 49 11.60 18.49 -5.05
CA PRO A 49 10.39 19.18 -4.61
C PRO A 49 10.03 18.88 -3.16
N ARG A 50 9.33 19.84 -2.54
CA ARG A 50 8.66 19.67 -1.26
C ARG A 50 7.58 18.58 -1.34
N GLY A 51 7.21 18.04 -0.18
CA GLY A 51 6.03 17.19 -0.05
C GLY A 51 4.75 17.94 -0.42
N VAL A 52 3.77 17.22 -0.98
CA VAL A 52 2.49 17.78 -1.45
C VAL A 52 1.29 17.24 -0.66
N HIS A 53 1.51 16.29 0.25
CA HIS A 53 0.48 15.77 1.16
C HIS A 53 0.84 16.16 2.61
N SER A 54 0.15 15.57 3.59
CA SER A 54 0.62 15.66 4.97
C SER A 54 2.02 15.04 5.08
N ALA A 55 2.84 15.56 6.00
CA ALA A 55 4.20 15.04 6.19
C ALA A 55 4.22 13.55 6.58
N ALA A 56 3.19 13.06 7.31
CA ALA A 56 3.08 11.64 7.64
C ALA A 56 2.79 10.78 6.39
N SER A 57 1.88 11.22 5.52
CA SER A 57 1.56 10.51 4.27
C SER A 57 2.72 10.53 3.28
N ASP A 58 3.43 11.66 3.16
CA ASP A 58 4.61 11.77 2.31
C ASP A 58 5.77 10.90 2.85
N LEU A 59 5.99 10.88 4.17
CA LEU A 59 6.94 9.96 4.80
C LEU A 59 6.54 8.50 4.54
N GLY A 60 5.25 8.16 4.60
CA GLY A 60 4.75 6.83 4.27
C GLY A 60 4.97 6.43 2.81
N ARG A 61 4.88 7.37 1.86
CA ARG A 61 5.17 7.14 0.43
C ARG A 61 6.67 6.90 0.20
N ALA A 62 7.52 7.66 0.88
CA ALA A 62 8.96 7.44 0.89
C ALA A 62 9.27 6.06 1.49
N HIS A 63 8.72 5.77 2.67
CA HIS A 63 8.93 4.51 3.36
C HIS A 63 8.46 3.29 2.56
N ALA A 64 7.35 3.40 1.81
CA ALA A 64 6.92 2.35 0.89
C ALA A 64 8.02 1.99 -0.13
N HIS A 65 8.74 2.98 -0.65
CA HIS A 65 9.83 2.73 -1.58
C HIS A 65 11.04 2.10 -0.90
N ALA A 66 11.41 2.55 0.30
CA ALA A 66 12.47 1.92 1.07
C ALA A 66 12.15 0.44 1.38
N ARG A 67 10.91 0.19 1.82
CA ARG A 67 10.42 -1.14 2.22
C ARG A 67 10.33 -2.11 1.05
N TYR A 68 9.68 -1.72 -0.05
CA TYR A 68 9.36 -2.64 -1.14
C TYR A 68 10.37 -2.61 -2.26
N PHE A 69 11.06 -1.51 -2.49
CA PHE A 69 11.94 -1.34 -3.66
C PHE A 69 13.39 -0.99 -3.29
N GLY A 70 13.67 -0.75 -2.01
CA GLY A 70 14.99 -0.41 -1.49
C GLY A 70 15.93 -1.60 -1.42
N ILE A 71 17.11 -1.34 -0.83
CA ILE A 71 18.16 -2.35 -0.66
C ILE A 71 17.80 -3.44 0.35
N GLU A 72 16.91 -3.13 1.30
CA GLU A 72 16.49 -4.08 2.31
C GLU A 72 15.66 -5.18 1.67
N LYS A 73 16.11 -6.43 1.85
CA LYS A 73 15.40 -7.62 1.36
C LYS A 73 14.24 -8.01 2.28
N GLU A 74 14.33 -7.68 3.56
CA GLU A 74 13.31 -7.95 4.57
C GLU A 74 12.64 -6.63 4.97
N GLY A 75 11.35 -6.49 4.67
CA GLY A 75 10.65 -5.24 4.93
C GLY A 75 10.73 -4.79 6.40
N ARG A 76 10.69 -5.74 7.35
CA ARG A 76 10.80 -5.45 8.79
C ARG A 76 12.09 -4.71 9.20
N VAL A 77 13.17 -4.82 8.42
CA VAL A 77 14.39 -4.06 8.68
C VAL A 77 14.15 -2.58 8.36
N ALA A 78 13.54 -2.29 7.22
CA ALA A 78 13.12 -0.93 6.89
C ALA A 78 12.11 -0.37 7.91
N ASP A 79 11.17 -1.18 8.39
CA ASP A 79 10.19 -0.77 9.41
C ASP A 79 10.85 -0.46 10.75
N ALA A 80 11.89 -1.20 11.12
CA ALA A 80 12.64 -0.96 12.36
C ALA A 80 13.34 0.40 12.32
N HIS A 81 13.98 0.75 11.20
CA HIS A 81 14.55 2.08 11.00
C HIS A 81 13.51 3.20 11.12
N LEU A 82 12.30 2.95 10.60
CA LEU A 82 11.19 3.90 10.74
C LEU A 82 10.73 4.01 12.19
N ALA A 83 10.55 2.89 12.89
CA ALA A 83 10.17 2.88 14.30
C ALA A 83 11.20 3.61 15.18
N ASP A 84 12.50 3.45 14.90
CA ASP A 84 13.56 4.13 15.64
C ASP A 84 13.51 5.66 15.42
N ALA A 85 13.32 6.11 14.18
CA ALA A 85 13.16 7.53 13.87
C ALA A 85 11.92 8.14 14.54
N LEU A 86 10.82 7.38 14.57
CA LEU A 86 9.53 7.85 15.09
C LEU A 86 9.39 7.70 16.61
N ASP A 87 10.38 7.14 17.31
CA ASP A 87 10.30 7.01 18.77
C ASP A 87 10.48 8.37 19.47
N ALA A 88 11.38 9.20 18.96
CA ALA A 88 11.64 10.54 19.48
C ALA A 88 10.89 11.65 18.71
N HIS A 89 10.43 11.37 17.49
CA HIS A 89 9.89 12.40 16.59
C HIS A 89 8.50 12.05 16.08
N GLU A 90 7.61 13.04 15.99
CA GLU A 90 6.32 12.85 15.33
C GLU A 90 6.52 12.63 13.83
N PRO A 91 5.72 11.78 13.16
CA PRO A 91 5.84 11.54 11.72
C PRO A 91 5.63 12.81 10.87
N SER A 92 4.98 13.82 11.43
CA SER A 92 4.75 15.10 10.80
C SER A 92 5.91 16.10 10.92
N SER A 93 6.97 15.75 11.67
CA SER A 93 8.09 16.64 11.97
C SER A 93 9.24 16.52 10.94
N PRO A 94 9.92 17.62 10.58
CA PRO A 94 11.13 17.57 9.75
C PRO A 94 12.25 16.72 10.36
N GLU A 95 12.34 16.66 11.70
CA GLU A 95 13.33 15.89 12.44
C GLU A 95 13.16 14.38 12.21
N ALA A 96 11.92 13.89 12.06
CA ALA A 96 11.67 12.49 11.73
C ALA A 96 12.30 12.08 10.39
N VAL A 97 12.32 12.98 9.40
CA VAL A 97 12.94 12.73 8.09
C VAL A 97 14.46 12.58 8.23
N THR A 98 15.09 13.45 9.02
CA THR A 98 16.54 13.37 9.28
C THR A 98 16.89 12.11 10.09
N ALA A 99 16.16 11.84 11.17
CA ALA A 99 16.37 10.65 11.98
C ALA A 99 16.17 9.35 11.17
N TYR A 100 15.20 9.33 10.24
CA TYR A 100 14.99 8.18 9.36
C TYR A 100 16.14 7.96 8.38
N ALA A 101 16.69 9.03 7.81
CA ALA A 101 17.88 8.93 6.97
C ALA A 101 19.09 8.44 7.76
N GLU A 102 19.32 8.95 8.97
CA GLU A 102 20.42 8.51 9.86
C GLU A 102 20.29 7.04 10.28
N ALA A 103 19.07 6.55 10.46
CA ALA A 103 18.81 5.17 10.83
C ALA A 103 18.85 4.20 9.64
N SER A 104 18.83 4.67 8.40
CA SER A 104 18.66 3.83 7.20
C SER A 104 19.74 4.11 6.13
N SER A 105 19.54 3.56 4.93
CA SER A 105 20.36 3.85 3.74
C SER A 105 19.83 5.01 2.90
N ALA A 106 18.79 5.70 3.36
CA ALA A 106 18.26 6.87 2.66
C ALA A 106 19.09 8.12 2.98
N CYS A 107 19.18 9.04 2.03
CA CYS A 107 19.80 10.35 2.27
C CYS A 107 18.72 11.43 2.46
N ALA A 108 18.89 12.31 3.44
CA ALA A 108 17.98 13.45 3.64
C ALA A 108 18.60 14.77 3.13
N ALA A 109 17.78 15.61 2.50
CA ALA A 109 18.15 16.99 2.16
C ALA A 109 16.97 17.94 2.39
N ALA A 110 17.24 19.25 2.38
CA ALA A 110 16.18 20.25 2.31
C ALA A 110 15.49 20.17 0.94
N ALA A 111 14.18 20.40 0.89
CA ALA A 111 13.47 20.50 -0.37
C ALA A 111 13.86 21.80 -1.10
N GLU A 112 13.89 21.74 -2.43
CA GLU A 112 14.25 22.85 -3.29
C GLU A 112 13.18 23.11 -4.37
N PRO A 113 13.13 24.34 -4.93
CA PRO A 113 12.22 24.67 -6.01
C PRO A 113 12.45 23.81 -7.26
N THR A 114 11.37 23.45 -7.94
CA THR A 114 11.38 22.66 -9.18
C THR A 114 11.30 23.51 -10.45
N ALA A 115 11.35 24.83 -10.33
CA ALA A 115 11.17 25.73 -11.46
C ALA A 115 12.25 25.47 -12.53
N LEU A 116 11.80 24.99 -13.69
CA LEU A 116 12.66 24.75 -14.83
C LEU A 116 12.90 26.07 -15.57
N ALA A 117 14.17 26.47 -15.70
CA ALA A 117 14.55 27.63 -16.48
C ALA A 117 14.35 27.39 -18.00
N GLN A 118 14.42 28.45 -18.80
CA GLN A 118 14.51 28.30 -20.26
C GLN A 118 15.84 27.64 -20.64
N ALA A 119 15.79 26.77 -21.65
CA ALA A 119 16.95 26.15 -22.24
C ALA A 119 17.93 27.23 -22.74
N ARG A 120 19.22 27.04 -22.50
CA ARG A 120 20.25 28.03 -22.85
C ARG A 120 21.46 27.37 -23.49
N VAL A 121 22.05 28.04 -24.46
CA VAL A 121 23.33 27.68 -25.06
C VAL A 121 24.21 28.93 -25.08
N GLU A 122 25.38 28.85 -24.46
CA GLU A 122 26.36 29.93 -24.40
C GLU A 122 27.71 29.44 -24.91
N ILE A 123 28.41 30.24 -25.73
CA ILE A 123 29.77 29.92 -26.18
C ILE A 123 30.78 30.53 -25.23
N ILE A 124 31.59 29.69 -24.59
CA ILE A 124 32.67 30.09 -23.69
C ILE A 124 33.95 29.42 -24.17
N ASP A 125 34.95 30.20 -24.58
CA ASP A 125 36.24 29.73 -25.13
C ASP A 125 36.11 28.70 -26.26
N GLY A 126 35.05 28.83 -27.06
CA GLY A 126 34.75 27.92 -28.18
C GLY A 126 34.02 26.62 -27.77
N VAL A 127 33.61 26.49 -26.51
CA VAL A 127 32.78 25.39 -26.01
C VAL A 127 31.33 25.85 -25.92
N ALA A 128 30.38 25.06 -26.45
CA ALA A 128 28.96 25.29 -26.25
C ALA A 128 28.51 24.74 -24.90
N VAL A 129 28.26 25.63 -23.94
CA VAL A 129 27.68 25.29 -22.64
C VAL A 129 26.17 25.23 -22.78
N VAL A 130 25.60 24.03 -22.63
CA VAL A 130 24.18 23.72 -22.81
C VAL A 130 23.55 23.54 -21.45
N THR A 131 22.63 24.42 -21.07
CA THR A 131 21.80 24.28 -19.87
C THR A 131 20.44 23.69 -20.27
N PRO A 132 20.07 22.49 -19.79
CA PRO A 132 18.74 21.94 -20.02
C PRO A 132 17.65 22.87 -19.48
N GLY A 133 16.55 22.98 -20.21
CA GLY A 133 15.43 23.82 -19.81
C GLY A 133 14.25 23.73 -20.77
N ALA A 134 13.23 24.53 -20.53
CA ALA A 134 12.08 24.63 -21.42
C ALA A 134 12.47 25.34 -22.74
N GLY A 135 11.92 24.88 -23.86
CA GLY A 135 12.15 25.46 -25.19
C GLY A 135 13.12 24.66 -26.07
N ALA A 136 13.32 25.13 -27.29
CA ALA A 136 14.20 24.48 -28.27
C ALA A 136 15.68 24.82 -28.00
N LEU A 137 16.55 23.84 -28.22
CA LEU A 137 18.01 24.02 -28.18
C LEU A 137 18.55 24.08 -29.61
N VAL A 138 19.35 25.11 -29.89
CA VAL A 138 20.08 25.25 -31.17
C VAL A 138 21.57 25.30 -30.84
N LEU A 139 22.32 24.31 -31.32
CA LEU A 139 23.76 24.24 -31.10
C LEU A 139 24.51 25.05 -32.15
N PRO A 140 25.44 25.93 -31.74
CA PRO A 140 26.27 26.67 -32.68
C PRO A 140 27.21 25.75 -33.46
N SER A 141 27.25 25.93 -34.78
CA SER A 141 28.07 25.12 -35.69
C SER A 141 29.58 25.25 -35.41
N GLU A 142 30.00 26.39 -34.88
CA GLU A 142 31.38 26.79 -34.61
C GLU A 142 31.96 26.27 -33.28
N ALA A 143 31.13 25.63 -32.45
CA ALA A 143 31.58 25.08 -31.17
C ALA A 143 32.52 23.88 -31.38
N LYS A 144 33.71 23.96 -30.78
CA LYS A 144 34.76 22.93 -30.84
C LYS A 144 34.47 21.75 -29.92
N ALA A 145 33.70 21.98 -28.86
CA ALA A 145 33.26 20.99 -27.89
C ALA A 145 31.91 21.42 -27.29
N ILE A 146 31.24 20.52 -26.58
CA ILE A 146 29.96 20.78 -25.92
C ILE A 146 30.06 20.40 -24.44
N ALA A 147 29.57 21.25 -23.55
CA ALA A 147 29.47 20.98 -22.12
C ALA A 147 28.01 21.02 -21.67
N LEU A 148 27.45 19.90 -21.21
CA LEU A 148 26.12 19.87 -20.60
C LEU A 148 26.19 20.35 -19.15
N ASP A 149 25.56 21.47 -18.84
CA ASP A 149 25.49 22.00 -17.47
C ASP A 149 24.28 21.45 -16.71
N VAL A 150 24.54 20.49 -15.81
CA VAL A 150 23.49 19.86 -14.99
C VAL A 150 23.47 20.38 -13.54
N ARG A 151 24.32 21.36 -13.21
CA ARG A 151 24.48 21.86 -11.82
C ARG A 151 23.18 22.37 -11.21
N SER A 152 22.38 23.04 -12.04
CA SER A 152 21.12 23.63 -11.62
C SER A 152 19.90 22.80 -11.99
N LEU A 153 20.06 21.61 -12.61
CA LEU A 153 18.95 20.79 -13.08
C LEU A 153 18.07 20.33 -11.89
N PRO A 154 16.80 20.75 -11.81
CA PRO A 154 15.93 20.36 -10.72
C PRO A 154 15.44 18.92 -10.87
N GLU A 155 14.96 18.34 -9.77
CA GLU A 155 14.30 17.04 -9.79
C GLU A 155 12.80 17.23 -10.11
N ALA A 156 12.40 17.01 -11.36
CA ALA A 156 11.01 17.14 -11.81
C ALA A 156 10.78 16.35 -13.10
N GLU A 157 9.52 15.99 -13.40
CA GLU A 157 9.17 15.30 -14.64
C GLU A 157 9.49 16.15 -15.87
N GLU A 158 9.16 17.44 -15.85
CA GLU A 158 9.47 18.38 -16.93
C GLU A 158 10.98 18.57 -17.12
N ALA A 159 11.74 18.51 -16.02
CA ALA A 159 13.21 18.56 -16.06
C ALA A 159 13.79 17.30 -16.71
N GLY A 160 13.17 16.13 -16.48
CA GLY A 160 13.52 14.88 -17.16
C GLY A 160 13.34 14.98 -18.68
N ALA A 161 12.19 15.48 -19.13
CA ALA A 161 11.94 15.72 -20.56
C ALA A 161 12.90 16.76 -21.16
N ALA A 162 13.20 17.83 -20.43
CA ALA A 162 14.16 18.85 -20.87
C ALA A 162 15.59 18.31 -20.96
N LEU A 163 15.99 17.45 -20.02
CA LEU A 163 17.26 16.74 -20.08
C LEU A 163 17.33 15.81 -21.29
N GLU A 164 16.28 15.03 -21.56
CA GLU A 164 16.22 14.15 -22.74
C GLU A 164 16.40 14.96 -24.04
N ASN A 165 15.70 16.09 -24.16
CA ASN A 165 15.86 17.01 -25.29
C ASN A 165 17.29 17.56 -25.42
N ALA A 166 17.93 17.91 -24.30
CA ALA A 166 19.32 18.36 -24.30
C ALA A 166 20.30 17.26 -24.71
N LEU A 167 20.13 16.04 -24.18
CA LEU A 167 20.93 14.87 -24.56
C LEU A 167 20.76 14.53 -26.05
N ALA A 168 19.53 14.56 -26.56
CA ALA A 168 19.25 14.37 -27.98
C ALA A 168 19.94 15.44 -28.85
N ALA A 169 19.97 16.70 -28.41
CA ALA A 169 20.62 17.76 -29.16
C ALA A 169 22.14 17.59 -29.25
N ILE A 170 22.81 17.15 -28.17
CA ILE A 170 24.28 17.17 -28.07
C ILE A 170 24.99 15.89 -28.54
N VAL A 171 24.27 14.77 -28.65
CA VAL A 171 24.86 13.47 -28.99
C VAL A 171 24.64 13.12 -30.46
N GLU A 172 25.69 12.62 -31.13
CA GLU A 172 25.56 11.94 -32.42
C GLU A 172 25.12 10.48 -32.23
N GLY A 173 24.09 10.09 -32.98
CA GLY A 173 23.50 8.75 -32.96
C GLY A 173 22.76 8.43 -31.66
N ASP A 174 22.46 7.16 -31.45
CA ASP A 174 21.70 6.72 -30.28
C ASP A 174 22.55 6.81 -28.99
N LEU A 175 21.91 7.28 -27.91
CA LEU A 175 22.41 7.22 -26.54
C LEU A 175 21.53 6.25 -25.75
N ALA A 176 22.07 5.07 -25.44
CA ALA A 176 21.43 4.14 -24.53
C ALA A 176 21.63 4.59 -23.08
N MET A 177 20.54 4.91 -22.39
CA MET A 177 20.55 5.08 -20.94
C MET A 177 20.99 3.77 -20.27
N PHE A 178 21.33 3.83 -18.98
CA PHE A 178 21.70 2.62 -18.25
C PHE A 178 20.53 1.64 -18.14
N ASP A 179 20.83 0.36 -18.32
CA ASP A 179 19.96 -0.70 -17.84
C ASP A 179 19.96 -0.68 -16.31
N SER A 180 18.82 -0.94 -15.68
CA SER A 180 18.71 -1.09 -14.24
C SER A 180 18.29 -2.50 -13.82
N THR A 181 18.77 -2.90 -12.64
CA THR A 181 18.14 -3.95 -11.86
C THR A 181 17.26 -3.31 -10.79
N GLU A 182 15.99 -3.71 -10.75
CA GLU A 182 14.95 -3.17 -9.86
C GLU A 182 14.18 -4.31 -9.19
N ARG A 183 13.39 -3.98 -8.15
CA ARG A 183 12.45 -4.94 -7.56
C ARG A 183 11.04 -4.73 -8.12
N LYS A 184 10.37 -5.81 -8.52
CA LYS A 184 8.97 -5.83 -8.96
C LYS A 184 8.15 -6.70 -8.02
N CYS A 185 6.96 -6.25 -7.62
CA CYS A 185 6.05 -7.02 -6.78
C CYS A 185 4.74 -7.30 -7.51
N ASN A 186 4.19 -8.53 -7.42
CA ASN A 186 2.88 -8.88 -7.99
C ASN A 186 1.72 -8.73 -6.98
N GLY A 187 1.86 -7.81 -6.02
CA GLY A 187 0.95 -7.60 -4.88
C GLY A 187 1.75 -7.42 -3.59
N GLN A 188 1.07 -7.18 -2.46
CA GLN A 188 1.71 -7.18 -1.14
C GLN A 188 2.13 -8.62 -0.82
N PRO A 189 3.44 -8.92 -0.65
CA PRO A 189 3.86 -10.22 -0.16
C PRO A 189 3.18 -10.50 1.17
N ASP A 190 2.49 -11.62 1.29
CA ASP A 190 1.75 -11.90 2.51
C ASP A 190 2.70 -12.26 3.65
N GLU A 191 2.59 -11.54 4.75
CA GLU A 191 3.45 -11.65 5.94
C GLU A 191 2.69 -12.23 7.15
N VAL A 192 1.38 -12.44 7.01
CA VAL A 192 0.49 -12.85 8.10
C VAL A 192 0.03 -14.28 7.89
N TRP A 193 -0.60 -14.58 6.75
CA TRP A 193 -1.16 -15.90 6.45
C TRP A 193 -0.13 -16.90 5.94
N SER A 194 1.02 -16.42 5.45
CA SER A 194 2.20 -17.21 5.09
C SER A 194 2.82 -17.91 6.30
N LEU A 195 2.49 -17.45 7.51
CA LEU A 195 2.86 -18.09 8.77
C LEU A 195 1.80 -19.08 9.28
N SER A 196 0.69 -19.26 8.55
CA SER A 196 -0.36 -20.23 8.88
C SER A 196 -0.02 -21.62 8.37
N ALA A 197 -0.79 -22.64 8.81
CA ALA A 197 -0.61 -24.02 8.35
C ALA A 197 -0.87 -24.20 6.84
N THR A 198 -1.59 -23.28 6.21
CA THR A 198 -1.88 -23.25 4.76
C THR A 198 -1.45 -21.90 4.20
N PRO A 199 -0.16 -21.74 3.88
CA PRO A 199 0.42 -20.44 3.57
C PRO A 199 -0.14 -19.84 2.28
N VAL A 200 -0.35 -18.52 2.27
CA VAL A 200 -0.69 -17.76 1.06
C VAL A 200 0.62 -17.30 0.41
N GLU A 201 0.96 -17.90 -0.74
CA GLU A 201 2.24 -17.64 -1.41
C GLU A 201 2.10 -16.91 -2.76
N GLN A 202 0.89 -16.49 -3.12
CA GLN A 202 0.57 -15.89 -4.42
C GLN A 202 1.37 -14.61 -4.71
N TYR A 203 1.64 -13.79 -3.70
CA TYR A 203 2.28 -12.48 -3.86
C TYR A 203 3.72 -12.49 -3.38
N GLY A 204 4.62 -11.92 -4.19
CA GLY A 204 6.03 -11.80 -3.86
C GLY A 204 6.68 -10.64 -4.61
N CYS A 205 7.91 -10.34 -4.23
CA CYS A 205 8.73 -9.34 -4.91
C CYS A 205 9.98 -10.00 -5.49
N THR A 206 10.22 -9.85 -6.78
CA THR A 206 11.32 -10.47 -7.52
C THR A 206 12.24 -9.41 -8.14
N GLU A 207 13.48 -9.82 -8.43
CA GLU A 207 14.42 -9.00 -9.20
C GLU A 207 13.97 -8.92 -10.66
N MET A 208 14.01 -7.73 -11.25
CA MET A 208 13.65 -7.47 -12.63
C MET A 208 14.73 -6.61 -13.28
N ARG A 209 15.10 -6.94 -14.52
CA ARG A 209 15.94 -6.08 -15.36
C ARG A 209 15.06 -5.14 -16.18
N VAL A 210 15.34 -3.85 -16.10
CA VAL A 210 14.69 -2.81 -16.89
C VAL A 210 15.70 -2.28 -17.90
N PRO A 211 15.47 -2.47 -19.21
CA PRO A 211 16.31 -1.87 -20.23
C PRO A 211 16.30 -0.35 -20.15
N GLY A 212 17.45 0.27 -20.33
CA GLY A 212 17.54 1.73 -20.45
C GLY A 212 16.79 2.23 -21.70
N ALA A 213 16.13 3.39 -21.57
CA ALA A 213 15.56 4.07 -22.73
C ALA A 213 16.66 4.46 -23.74
N ILE A 214 16.29 4.59 -25.01
CA ILE A 214 17.19 5.07 -26.06
C ILE A 214 16.80 6.51 -26.40
N VAL A 215 17.73 7.44 -26.15
CA VAL A 215 17.62 8.82 -26.61
C VAL A 215 18.21 8.90 -28.01
N ARG A 216 17.40 9.30 -28.99
CA ARG A 216 17.86 9.47 -30.37
C ARG A 216 18.58 10.80 -30.53
N GLY A 217 19.87 10.74 -30.81
CA GLY A 217 20.68 11.93 -31.07
C GLY A 217 20.33 12.61 -32.39
N PHE A 218 20.36 13.94 -32.38
CA PHE A 218 20.13 14.81 -33.54
C PHE A 218 21.39 15.56 -33.97
N ALA A 219 22.49 15.45 -33.20
CA ALA A 219 23.76 16.04 -33.63
C ALA A 219 24.25 15.31 -34.89
N THR A 220 24.66 16.08 -35.90
CA THR A 220 25.14 15.55 -37.18
C THR A 220 26.64 15.31 -37.21
N GLU A 221 27.35 15.69 -36.14
CA GLU A 221 28.80 15.59 -36.02
C GLU A 221 29.18 15.21 -34.58
N THR A 222 30.12 14.27 -34.42
CA THR A 222 30.70 13.93 -33.12
C THR A 222 31.59 15.07 -32.67
N ARG A 223 31.32 15.58 -31.46
CA ARG A 223 32.14 16.59 -30.79
C ARG A 223 32.55 16.10 -29.41
N PRO A 224 33.73 16.48 -28.89
CA PRO A 224 34.09 16.21 -27.51
C PRO A 224 33.02 16.74 -26.54
N LEU A 225 32.66 15.92 -25.56
CA LEU A 225 31.60 16.22 -24.59
C LEU A 225 32.19 16.43 -23.20
N ALA A 226 31.62 17.37 -22.45
CA ALA A 226 31.77 17.48 -21.01
C ALA A 226 30.40 17.52 -20.33
N VAL A 227 30.38 17.21 -19.05
CA VAL A 227 29.27 17.47 -18.15
C VAL A 227 29.78 18.29 -16.96
N LEU A 228 29.11 19.41 -16.70
CA LEU A 228 29.44 20.29 -15.57
C LEU A 228 28.63 19.85 -14.36
N THR A 229 29.32 19.50 -13.28
CA THR A 229 28.73 19.03 -12.03
C THR A 229 28.95 20.03 -10.90
N ALA A 230 28.11 19.95 -9.86
CA ALA A 230 28.26 20.72 -8.63
C ALA A 230 28.59 19.75 -7.49
N GLU A 231 29.05 20.29 -6.35
CA GLU A 231 29.28 19.50 -5.13
C GLU A 231 28.03 18.71 -4.70
N LYS A 232 26.83 19.25 -4.99
CA LYS A 232 25.55 18.60 -4.73
C LYS A 232 24.70 18.52 -5.99
N LEU A 233 24.17 17.33 -6.28
CA LEU A 233 23.34 17.05 -7.45
C LEU A 233 22.00 16.41 -7.07
N THR A 234 20.99 16.67 -7.89
CA THR A 234 19.73 15.92 -7.85
C THR A 234 19.94 14.51 -8.40
N PRO A 235 19.12 13.51 -8.04
CA PRO A 235 19.18 12.19 -8.65
C PRO A 235 19.17 12.21 -10.20
N LEU A 236 18.32 13.06 -10.79
CA LEU A 236 18.26 13.25 -12.24
C LEU A 236 19.57 13.80 -12.82
N ALA A 237 20.16 14.82 -12.20
CA ALA A 237 21.43 15.41 -12.64
C ALA A 237 22.61 14.43 -12.50
N ALA A 238 22.66 13.69 -11.40
CA ALA A 238 23.66 12.65 -11.18
C ALA A 238 23.57 11.54 -12.25
N GLN A 239 22.35 11.12 -12.61
CA GLN A 239 22.14 10.14 -13.67
C GLN A 239 22.62 10.64 -15.04
N ALA A 240 22.32 11.90 -15.38
CA ALA A 240 22.77 12.53 -16.62
C ALA A 240 24.31 12.52 -16.74
N ALA A 241 24.99 12.96 -15.67
CA ALA A 241 26.45 13.00 -15.63
C ALA A 241 27.07 11.61 -15.76
N ALA A 242 26.55 10.63 -15.02
CA ALA A 242 27.02 9.26 -15.09
C ALA A 242 26.83 8.65 -16.49
N VAL A 243 25.67 8.85 -17.13
CA VAL A 243 25.39 8.33 -18.48
C VAL A 243 26.37 8.92 -19.50
N LEU A 244 26.55 10.24 -19.52
CA LEU A 244 27.45 10.89 -20.48
C LEU A 244 28.90 10.43 -20.30
N ARG A 245 29.37 10.30 -19.04
CA ARG A 245 30.71 9.79 -18.77
C ARG A 245 30.88 8.36 -19.26
N VAL A 246 30.00 7.44 -18.84
CA VAL A 246 30.17 6.00 -19.10
C VAL A 246 29.89 5.64 -20.56
N ARG A 247 28.93 6.30 -21.23
CA ARG A 247 28.48 5.95 -22.59
C ARG A 247 29.19 6.71 -23.69
N LYS A 248 29.61 7.94 -23.42
CA LYS A 248 30.17 8.84 -24.43
C LYS A 248 31.55 9.39 -24.05
N GLY A 249 32.14 8.93 -22.95
CA GLY A 249 33.47 9.35 -22.52
C GLY A 249 33.56 10.83 -22.16
N ALA A 250 32.43 11.45 -21.78
CA ALA A 250 32.40 12.88 -21.50
C ALA A 250 33.34 13.24 -20.33
N PHE A 251 33.95 14.43 -20.38
CA PHE A 251 34.70 14.97 -19.26
C PHE A 251 33.73 15.32 -18.13
N VAL A 252 34.04 14.94 -16.90
CA VAL A 252 33.31 15.37 -15.72
C VAL A 252 34.11 16.51 -15.08
N ILE A 253 33.53 17.71 -15.09
CA ILE A 253 34.18 18.95 -14.62
C ILE A 253 33.33 19.54 -13.50
N GLY A 254 33.89 19.62 -12.29
CA GLY A 254 33.14 20.03 -11.10
C GLY A 254 33.46 19.14 -9.92
N ASP A 255 32.50 18.38 -9.41
CA ASP A 255 32.76 17.36 -8.40
C ASP A 255 32.47 15.94 -8.93
N SER A 256 33.06 14.94 -8.28
CA SER A 256 32.79 13.52 -8.60
C SER A 256 31.34 13.17 -8.26
N VAL A 257 30.76 12.20 -8.97
CA VAL A 257 29.33 11.87 -8.86
C VAL A 257 29.14 10.50 -8.18
N PRO A 258 28.55 10.42 -6.98
CA PRO A 258 28.22 9.13 -6.38
C PRO A 258 27.12 8.42 -7.18
N ALA A 259 27.36 7.17 -7.58
CA ALA A 259 26.37 6.37 -8.30
C ALA A 259 25.10 6.11 -7.48
N GLU A 260 25.20 6.12 -6.15
CA GLU A 260 24.05 5.98 -5.25
C GLU A 260 23.01 7.08 -5.43
N ILE A 261 23.44 8.33 -5.69
CA ILE A 261 22.52 9.44 -5.95
C ILE A 261 21.82 9.24 -7.30
N ALA A 262 22.53 8.81 -8.34
CA ALA A 262 21.94 8.47 -9.64
C ALA A 262 20.98 7.26 -9.59
N GLU A 263 21.22 6.35 -8.65
CA GLU A 263 20.40 5.16 -8.37
C GLU A 263 19.19 5.45 -7.47
N SER A 264 19.08 6.67 -6.95
CA SER A 264 18.03 7.07 -6.01
C SER A 264 16.85 7.76 -6.67
N ARG A 265 15.76 7.82 -5.91
CA ARG A 265 14.55 8.58 -6.20
C ARG A 265 14.25 9.52 -5.06
N TRP A 266 13.87 10.75 -5.40
CA TRP A 266 13.51 11.75 -4.42
C TRP A 266 12.05 11.64 -3.97
N PHE A 267 11.82 11.81 -2.66
CA PHE A 267 10.51 11.89 -2.04
C PHE A 267 10.49 13.12 -1.12
N GLY A 268 9.74 14.15 -1.51
CA GLY A 268 9.52 15.32 -0.67
C GLY A 268 8.65 14.97 0.54
N VAL A 269 9.03 15.46 1.72
CA VAL A 269 8.31 15.31 2.99
C VAL A 269 8.35 16.67 3.70
N GLY A 270 7.24 17.42 3.61
CA GLY A 270 7.24 18.82 4.03
C GLY A 270 8.30 19.63 3.29
N ASP A 271 9.08 20.45 4.02
CA ASP A 271 10.17 21.27 3.46
C ASP A 271 11.52 20.50 3.39
N ARG A 272 11.51 19.19 3.57
CA ARG A 272 12.66 18.28 3.40
C ARG A 272 12.30 17.16 2.43
N GLY A 273 13.16 16.16 2.30
CA GLY A 273 12.84 14.92 1.63
C GLY A 273 13.93 13.88 1.74
N LEU A 274 13.65 12.71 1.18
CA LEU A 274 14.50 11.52 1.19
C LEU A 274 14.86 11.13 -0.24
N ALA A 275 16.13 10.87 -0.50
CA ALA A 275 16.58 10.11 -1.65
C ALA A 275 16.68 8.63 -1.25
N ILE A 276 15.91 7.79 -1.91
CA ILE A 276 15.85 6.34 -1.66
C ILE A 276 16.35 5.61 -2.88
N ARG A 277 17.36 4.76 -2.69
CA ARG A 277 17.91 3.92 -3.74
C ARG A 277 16.94 2.81 -4.13
N THR A 278 16.41 2.84 -5.35
CA THR A 278 15.41 1.87 -5.84
C THR A 278 15.86 1.06 -7.05
N ARG A 279 17.06 1.35 -7.57
CA ARG A 279 17.62 0.65 -8.74
C ARG A 279 19.13 0.48 -8.60
N ARG A 280 19.69 -0.47 -9.35
CA ARG A 280 21.14 -0.58 -9.56
C ARG A 280 21.44 -0.39 -11.04
N LEU A 281 22.23 0.63 -11.38
CA LEU A 281 22.55 0.97 -12.76
C LEU A 281 23.69 0.08 -13.28
N SER A 282 23.58 -0.31 -14.55
CA SER A 282 24.58 -1.14 -15.22
C SER A 282 24.96 -0.59 -16.59
N ALA A 283 26.25 -0.68 -16.90
CA ALA A 283 26.83 -0.26 -18.15
C ALA A 283 26.50 -1.21 -19.33
N GLY A 284 25.80 -2.31 -19.10
CA GLY A 284 25.34 -3.23 -20.14
C GLY A 284 25.41 -4.70 -19.71
N ALA A 285 25.09 -5.61 -20.64
CA ALA A 285 25.25 -7.05 -20.43
C ALA A 285 26.72 -7.48 -20.63
N SER A 286 27.26 -8.21 -19.66
CA SER A 286 28.50 -8.96 -19.76
C SER A 286 28.19 -10.47 -19.81
N PRO A 287 29.09 -11.34 -20.32
CA PRO A 287 28.92 -12.79 -20.28
C PRO A 287 28.63 -13.38 -18.89
N VAL A 288 28.97 -12.65 -17.82
CA VAL A 288 28.76 -13.03 -16.41
C VAL A 288 27.60 -12.27 -15.72
N GLY A 289 26.78 -11.53 -16.46
CA GLY A 289 25.65 -10.76 -15.94
C GLY A 289 25.74 -9.25 -16.20
N PRO A 290 24.88 -8.42 -15.59
CA PRO A 290 24.97 -6.96 -15.73
C PRO A 290 26.30 -6.45 -15.18
N SER A 291 26.98 -5.55 -15.89
CA SER A 291 28.19 -4.88 -15.40
C SER A 291 27.78 -3.60 -14.64
N PRO A 292 27.79 -3.58 -13.31
CA PRO A 292 27.37 -2.41 -12.53
C PRO A 292 28.33 -1.23 -12.77
N ILE A 293 27.81 -0.01 -12.72
CA ILE A 293 28.67 1.19 -12.76
C ILE A 293 29.48 1.34 -11.44
N PRO A 294 30.67 1.97 -11.47
CA PRO A 294 31.48 2.22 -10.26
C PRO A 294 30.73 2.98 -9.17
N ASP A 295 31.18 2.88 -7.92
CA ASP A 295 30.59 3.59 -6.76
C ASP A 295 30.66 5.12 -6.91
N VAL A 296 31.75 5.61 -7.51
CA VAL A 296 31.98 7.02 -7.79
C VAL A 296 32.36 7.18 -9.25
N ILE A 297 31.69 8.10 -9.93
CA ILE A 297 32.10 8.56 -11.26
C ILE A 297 33.05 9.74 -11.06
N GLU A 298 34.34 9.47 -11.17
CA GLU A 298 35.38 10.46 -10.87
C GLU A 298 35.36 11.65 -11.83
N ALA A 299 35.50 12.84 -11.27
CA ALA A 299 35.71 14.06 -12.02
C ALA A 299 37.12 14.11 -12.62
N ASP A 300 37.22 14.42 -13.91
CA ASP A 300 38.50 14.66 -14.57
C ASP A 300 39.14 15.95 -14.05
N VAL A 301 38.32 16.95 -13.70
CA VAL A 301 38.78 18.20 -13.07
C VAL A 301 37.87 18.54 -11.89
N ARG A 302 38.41 18.43 -10.67
CA ARG A 302 37.70 18.80 -9.44
C ARG A 302 37.81 20.29 -9.12
N THR A 303 36.71 21.02 -9.19
CA THR A 303 36.67 22.47 -8.98
C THR A 303 35.28 22.99 -8.56
N SER A 304 35.25 24.09 -7.80
CA SER A 304 34.02 24.83 -7.50
C SER A 304 33.57 25.75 -8.64
N ASP A 305 34.40 25.99 -9.67
CA ASP A 305 34.06 26.77 -10.87
C ASP A 305 34.28 25.96 -12.17
N PRO A 306 33.33 25.08 -12.53
CA PRO A 306 33.44 24.24 -13.72
C PRO A 306 33.50 25.02 -15.03
N ILE A 307 32.89 26.20 -15.11
CA ILE A 307 32.88 27.01 -16.33
C ILE A 307 34.29 27.55 -16.59
N ALA A 308 34.94 28.12 -15.57
CA ALA A 308 36.31 28.62 -15.72
C ALA A 308 37.31 27.51 -16.08
N ALA A 309 37.07 26.28 -15.62
CA ALA A 309 37.94 25.14 -15.92
C ALA A 309 37.88 24.68 -17.39
N LEU A 310 36.85 25.04 -18.16
CA LEU A 310 36.70 24.65 -19.57
C LEU A 310 37.91 25.05 -20.44
N ALA A 311 38.52 26.20 -20.16
CA ALA A 311 39.70 26.69 -20.87
C ALA A 311 40.95 25.81 -20.67
N SER A 312 40.98 25.01 -19.61
CA SER A 312 42.11 24.15 -19.25
C SER A 312 41.98 22.70 -19.76
N ILE A 313 40.86 22.37 -20.39
CA ILE A 313 40.56 21.00 -20.84
C ILE A 313 41.34 20.67 -22.11
N ASP A 314 42.13 19.60 -22.04
CA ASP A 314 42.69 18.96 -23.23
C ASP A 314 41.63 18.08 -23.90
N TRP A 315 40.85 18.71 -24.79
CA TRP A 315 39.77 18.05 -25.53
C TRP A 315 40.23 16.95 -26.49
N ALA A 316 41.54 16.83 -26.75
CA ALA A 316 42.10 15.77 -27.60
C ALA A 316 42.48 14.52 -26.81
N ALA A 317 42.48 14.57 -25.48
CA ALA A 317 42.92 13.45 -24.65
C ALA A 317 41.93 12.27 -24.70
N GLU A 318 42.46 11.06 -24.87
CA GLU A 318 41.65 9.83 -24.82
C GLU A 318 41.00 9.63 -23.44
N ARG A 319 39.81 9.02 -23.43
CA ARG A 319 39.06 8.73 -22.22
C ARG A 319 38.66 7.27 -22.16
N PHE A 320 39.00 6.65 -21.04
CA PHE A 320 38.65 5.27 -20.75
C PHE A 320 37.30 5.24 -20.02
N ALA A 321 36.62 4.09 -20.11
CA ALA A 321 35.46 3.83 -19.26
C ALA A 321 35.86 4.06 -17.79
N PRO A 322 35.00 4.67 -16.96
CA PRO A 322 35.36 4.89 -15.57
C PRO A 322 35.67 3.55 -14.90
N GLU A 323 36.89 3.44 -14.38
CA GLU A 323 37.34 2.30 -13.59
C GLU A 323 37.01 2.55 -12.12
N GLY A 324 36.66 1.49 -11.40
CA GLY A 324 36.38 1.58 -9.98
C GLY A 324 35.61 0.37 -9.48
N GLU A 325 35.58 0.21 -8.16
CA GLU A 325 34.78 -0.82 -7.53
C GLU A 325 33.28 -0.47 -7.58
N ALA A 326 32.45 -1.49 -7.61
CA ALA A 326 31.00 -1.38 -7.51
C ALA A 326 30.52 -2.16 -6.28
N THR A 327 30.91 -1.69 -5.10
CA THR A 327 30.67 -2.36 -3.81
C THR A 327 29.26 -2.14 -3.27
N ARG A 328 28.53 -1.14 -3.80
CA ARG A 328 27.13 -0.84 -3.43
C ARG A 328 26.26 -2.11 -3.32
N PRO A 329 25.42 -2.23 -2.29
CA PRO A 329 24.54 -3.38 -2.10
C PRO A 329 23.69 -3.70 -3.33
N ARG A 330 23.38 -4.98 -3.55
CA ARG A 330 22.46 -5.39 -4.62
C ARG A 330 21.01 -5.13 -4.25
N ILE A 331 20.20 -4.80 -5.25
CA ILE A 331 18.73 -4.88 -5.14
C ILE A 331 18.34 -6.28 -5.59
N VAL A 332 17.82 -7.06 -4.65
CA VAL A 332 17.41 -8.46 -4.83
C VAL A 332 15.91 -8.63 -4.55
N GLY A 333 15.34 -9.79 -4.84
CA GLY A 333 13.96 -10.13 -4.46
C GLY A 333 13.71 -10.02 -2.95
N GLY A 334 12.45 -9.75 -2.59
CA GLY A 334 12.03 -9.61 -1.20
C GLY A 334 11.95 -10.98 -0.49
N VAL A 335 12.21 -10.97 0.82
CA VAL A 335 12.13 -12.14 1.69
C VAL A 335 10.98 -11.94 2.67
N ARG A 336 10.04 -12.89 2.68
CA ARG A 336 8.94 -12.92 3.64
C ARG A 336 9.48 -13.24 5.04
N PRO A 337 8.87 -12.68 6.10
CA PRO A 337 9.18 -13.11 7.45
C PRO A 337 8.78 -14.56 7.65
N THR A 338 9.53 -15.28 8.48
CA THR A 338 9.25 -16.68 8.87
C THR A 338 8.59 -16.79 10.25
N GLU A 339 8.39 -15.65 10.91
CA GLU A 339 7.80 -15.55 12.24
C GLU A 339 7.13 -14.19 12.44
N TRP A 340 6.37 -14.07 13.53
CA TRP A 340 5.79 -12.79 13.94
C TRP A 340 6.85 -11.88 14.58
N GLY A 341 6.78 -10.59 14.28
CA GLY A 341 7.59 -9.57 14.94
C GLY A 341 7.37 -9.51 16.46
N ALA A 342 8.41 -9.10 17.19
CA ALA A 342 8.39 -9.02 18.65
C ALA A 342 7.35 -8.03 19.19
N ARG A 343 6.96 -8.23 20.46
CA ARG A 343 6.09 -7.29 21.17
C ARG A 343 6.84 -5.98 21.38
N GLY A 344 6.26 -4.88 20.89
CA GLY A 344 6.74 -3.52 21.14
C GLY A 344 5.80 -2.74 22.06
N ASP A 345 6.38 -1.86 22.87
CA ASP A 345 5.70 -0.90 23.75
C ASP A 345 6.27 0.54 23.61
N ARG A 346 7.14 0.74 22.61
CA ARG A 346 7.70 2.04 22.27
C ARG A 346 6.68 2.87 21.49
N ILE A 347 6.81 4.19 21.60
CA ILE A 347 5.96 5.12 20.86
C ILE A 347 6.25 5.01 19.37
N GLY A 348 7.53 4.83 19.02
CA GLY A 348 7.97 4.64 17.63
C GLY A 348 7.33 3.43 16.95
N ASP A 349 7.17 2.31 17.67
CA ASP A 349 6.54 1.10 17.11
C ASP A 349 5.06 1.38 16.74
N ALA A 350 4.32 2.09 17.60
CA ALA A 350 2.91 2.40 17.36
C ALA A 350 2.72 3.39 16.19
N ARG A 351 3.56 4.42 16.10
CA ARG A 351 3.54 5.38 14.98
C ARG A 351 3.95 4.70 13.66
N ALA A 352 5.02 3.91 13.69
CA ALA A 352 5.48 3.16 12.52
C ALA A 352 4.44 2.12 12.08
N ALA A 353 3.69 1.49 12.98
CA ALA A 353 2.59 0.58 12.61
C ALA A 353 1.57 1.24 11.68
N LEU A 354 1.18 2.50 11.92
CA LEU A 354 0.26 3.22 11.05
C LEU A 354 0.90 3.65 9.73
N VAL A 355 2.15 4.13 9.76
CA VAL A 355 2.88 4.53 8.55
C VAL A 355 3.20 3.34 7.64
N VAL A 356 3.50 2.15 8.21
CA VAL A 356 3.71 0.90 7.47
C VAL A 356 2.38 0.38 6.90
N ALA A 357 1.28 0.45 7.67
CA ALA A 357 -0.04 0.11 7.15
C ALA A 357 -0.42 0.99 5.95
N TYR A 358 -0.12 2.29 6.04
CA TYR A 358 -0.24 3.23 4.94
C TYR A 358 0.65 2.88 3.75
N ALA A 359 1.94 2.62 3.98
CA ALA A 359 2.88 2.26 2.93
C ALA A 359 2.40 1.01 2.14
N ALA A 360 1.95 -0.03 2.84
CA ALA A 360 1.44 -1.25 2.23
C ALA A 360 0.16 -1.01 1.42
N THR A 361 -0.84 -0.36 2.01
CA THR A 361 -2.15 -0.15 1.38
C THR A 361 -2.08 0.85 0.24
N ARG A 362 -1.35 1.96 0.37
CA ARG A 362 -1.13 2.92 -0.72
C ARG A 362 -0.46 2.28 -1.95
N THR A 363 0.44 1.32 -1.71
CA THR A 363 1.15 0.60 -2.78
C THR A 363 0.26 -0.48 -3.41
N PHE A 364 -0.42 -1.28 -2.60
CA PHE A 364 -1.00 -2.55 -3.06
C PHE A 364 -2.53 -2.62 -3.03
N PHE A 365 -3.24 -1.74 -2.34
CA PHE A 365 -4.71 -1.78 -2.30
C PHE A 365 -5.32 -1.24 -3.62
N PRO A 366 -6.02 -2.06 -4.41
CA PRO A 366 -6.36 -1.68 -5.78
C PRO A 366 -7.68 -0.90 -5.93
N TYR A 367 -8.46 -0.72 -4.85
CA TYR A 367 -9.85 -0.29 -4.97
C TYR A 367 -10.14 1.17 -4.60
N PHE A 368 -9.13 2.02 -4.37
CA PHE A 368 -9.37 3.44 -4.05
C PHE A 368 -10.24 4.17 -5.08
N ALA A 369 -10.16 3.79 -6.37
CA ALA A 369 -11.03 4.35 -7.41
C ALA A 369 -12.51 3.95 -7.25
N GLU A 370 -12.82 2.86 -6.56
CA GLU A 370 -14.18 2.35 -6.34
C GLU A 370 -14.76 2.78 -5.00
N VAL A 371 -13.93 2.90 -3.96
CA VAL A 371 -14.36 3.19 -2.59
C VAL A 371 -14.06 4.61 -2.12
N GLY A 372 -13.28 5.37 -2.89
CA GLY A 372 -12.77 6.68 -2.51
C GLY A 372 -11.36 6.59 -1.92
N ASP A 373 -10.57 7.62 -2.15
CA ASP A 373 -9.19 7.71 -1.68
C ASP A 373 -9.11 8.72 -0.54
N THR A 374 -9.27 8.25 0.70
CA THR A 374 -9.26 9.08 1.93
C THR A 374 -8.19 8.65 2.93
N ILE A 375 -7.24 7.82 2.47
CA ILE A 375 -6.29 7.16 3.36
C ILE A 375 -5.18 8.10 3.84
N ASP A 376 -4.96 9.22 3.15
CA ASP A 376 -4.05 10.29 3.59
C ASP A 376 -4.63 10.99 4.81
N GLU A 377 -5.87 11.51 4.74
CA GLU A 377 -6.52 12.11 5.91
C GLU A 377 -6.73 11.09 7.03
N ARG A 378 -6.97 9.82 6.68
CA ARG A 378 -7.17 8.78 7.68
C ARG A 378 -5.89 8.44 8.44
N LEU A 379 -4.73 8.48 7.80
CA LEU A 379 -3.45 8.28 8.49
C LEU A 379 -3.27 9.35 9.58
N ASP A 380 -3.51 10.62 9.25
CA ASP A 380 -3.39 11.73 10.20
C ASP A 380 -4.38 11.57 11.38
N GLU A 381 -5.64 11.21 11.09
CA GLU A 381 -6.64 10.94 12.14
C GLU A 381 -6.19 9.79 13.06
N ALA A 382 -5.71 8.68 12.50
CA ALA A 382 -5.28 7.52 13.26
C ALA A 382 -4.04 7.81 14.11
N LEU A 383 -3.08 8.58 13.61
CA LEU A 383 -1.92 9.02 14.37
C LEU A 383 -2.34 9.92 15.54
N ALA A 384 -3.30 10.83 15.32
CA ALA A 384 -3.83 11.69 16.38
C ALA A 384 -4.51 10.88 17.51
N MET A 385 -5.12 9.74 17.21
CA MET A 385 -5.72 8.86 18.23
C MET A 385 -4.70 8.26 19.21
N ILE A 386 -3.44 8.15 18.81
CA ILE A 386 -2.36 7.57 19.61
C ILE A 386 -1.32 8.60 20.08
N ALA A 387 -1.63 9.89 20.00
CA ALA A 387 -0.72 10.95 20.45
C ALA A 387 -0.32 10.79 21.94
N GLY A 388 0.95 11.11 22.25
CA GLY A 388 1.50 11.00 23.60
C GLY A 388 1.49 9.56 24.14
N ASP A 389 1.14 9.39 25.41
CA ASP A 389 1.17 8.08 26.07
C ASP A 389 0.13 7.07 25.54
N ALA A 390 -0.85 7.52 24.74
CA ALA A 390 -1.81 6.63 24.10
C ALA A 390 -1.14 5.62 23.15
N ALA A 391 0.01 5.97 22.56
CA ALA A 391 0.82 5.06 21.74
C ALA A 391 1.36 3.84 22.52
N ARG A 392 1.42 3.90 23.85
CA ARG A 392 1.87 2.77 24.69
C ARG A 392 0.73 1.81 25.05
N ASP A 393 -0.52 2.21 24.80
CA ASP A 393 -1.70 1.39 25.05
C ASP A 393 -2.05 0.56 23.80
N ARG A 394 -1.79 -0.75 23.88
CA ARG A 394 -2.01 -1.65 22.75
C ARG A 394 -3.44 -1.66 22.22
N ALA A 395 -4.43 -1.48 23.09
CA ALA A 395 -5.83 -1.47 22.68
C ALA A 395 -6.17 -0.19 21.90
N LYS A 396 -5.58 0.95 22.29
CA LYS A 396 -5.71 2.21 21.54
C LYS A 396 -5.00 2.15 20.20
N VAL A 397 -3.79 1.59 20.15
CA VAL A 397 -3.05 1.36 18.89
C VAL A 397 -3.84 0.46 17.95
N LEU A 398 -4.36 -0.67 18.44
CA LEU A 398 -5.20 -1.55 17.62
C LEU A 398 -6.48 -0.85 17.12
N SER A 399 -7.08 0.02 17.95
CA SER A 399 -8.24 0.83 17.55
C SER A 399 -7.89 1.88 16.50
N ALA A 400 -6.69 2.46 16.56
CA ALA A 400 -6.19 3.37 15.53
C ALA A 400 -5.90 2.63 14.21
N ILE A 401 -5.33 1.41 14.27
CA ILE A 401 -5.16 0.56 13.08
C ILE A 401 -6.53 0.17 12.49
N ALA A 402 -7.52 -0.15 13.32
CA ALA A 402 -8.89 -0.42 12.88
C ALA A 402 -9.53 0.83 12.23
N ARG A 403 -9.33 2.00 12.83
CA ARG A 403 -9.79 3.28 12.28
C ARG A 403 -9.12 3.54 10.93
N PHE A 404 -7.83 3.25 10.81
CA PHE A 404 -7.10 3.34 9.55
C PHE A 404 -7.67 2.40 8.49
N GLY A 405 -7.80 1.11 8.82
CA GLY A 405 -8.29 0.07 7.92
C GLY A 405 -9.74 0.28 7.45
N GLU A 406 -10.57 1.00 8.21
CA GLU A 406 -11.94 1.37 7.78
C GLU A 406 -11.96 2.17 6.47
N ALA A 407 -10.94 3.00 6.20
CA ALA A 407 -10.86 3.78 4.96
C ALA A 407 -10.70 2.92 3.70
N LEU A 408 -10.41 1.62 3.85
CA LEU A 408 -10.32 0.69 2.73
C LEU A 408 -11.70 0.22 2.25
N HIS A 409 -12.74 0.32 3.09
CA HIS A 409 -14.07 -0.26 2.82
C HIS A 409 -14.02 -1.73 2.35
N ASP A 410 -13.07 -2.48 2.89
CA ASP A 410 -12.73 -3.84 2.49
C ASP A 410 -13.06 -4.83 3.61
N GLY A 411 -13.94 -5.80 3.32
CA GLY A 411 -14.32 -6.83 4.28
C GLY A 411 -13.19 -7.79 4.65
N HIS A 412 -12.04 -7.73 3.98
CA HIS A 412 -10.80 -8.41 4.36
C HIS A 412 -9.85 -7.56 5.22
N ALA A 413 -10.24 -6.35 5.61
CA ALA A 413 -9.39 -5.48 6.43
C ALA A 413 -9.49 -5.79 7.93
N PHE A 414 -8.69 -6.75 8.38
CA PHE A 414 -8.66 -7.22 9.76
C PHE A 414 -7.44 -6.67 10.51
N PRO A 415 -7.64 -5.75 11.48
CA PRO A 415 -6.57 -5.32 12.37
C PRO A 415 -6.29 -6.43 13.40
N GLN A 416 -5.02 -6.79 13.58
CA GLN A 416 -4.60 -7.85 14.49
C GLN A 416 -3.57 -7.36 15.50
N ASP A 417 -3.60 -7.95 16.69
CA ASP A 417 -2.58 -7.81 17.72
C ASP A 417 -2.20 -9.21 18.20
N ARG A 418 -0.99 -9.66 17.85
CA ARG A 418 -0.47 -10.99 18.19
C ARG A 418 -0.29 -11.22 19.68
N TYR A 419 -0.13 -10.15 20.45
CA TYR A 419 0.15 -10.14 21.88
C TYR A 419 -1.03 -9.68 22.73
N ARG A 420 -2.20 -9.47 22.11
CA ARG A 420 -3.43 -9.19 22.84
C ARG A 420 -3.80 -10.41 23.66
N GLY A 421 -3.99 -10.21 24.97
CA GLY A 421 -4.54 -11.24 25.83
C GLY A 421 -5.94 -11.67 25.35
N ALA A 422 -6.40 -12.83 25.83
CA ALA A 422 -7.76 -13.28 25.57
C ALA A 422 -8.75 -12.15 25.89
N ARG A 423 -9.72 -11.89 24.99
CA ARG A 423 -10.81 -10.94 25.26
C ARG A 423 -11.50 -11.37 26.57
N ALA A 424 -12.06 -10.41 27.31
CA ALA A 424 -12.84 -10.63 28.52
C ALA A 424 -14.16 -11.38 28.20
N GLY A 425 -14.04 -12.63 27.75
CA GLY A 425 -15.10 -13.46 27.19
C GLY A 425 -15.84 -12.85 26.00
N SER A 426 -16.62 -13.69 25.33
CA SER A 426 -17.51 -13.26 24.27
C SER A 426 -18.94 -13.10 24.79
N SER A 427 -19.75 -12.33 24.08
CA SER A 427 -21.18 -12.19 24.39
C SER A 427 -21.88 -13.55 24.41
N PRO A 428 -22.82 -13.83 25.33
CA PRO A 428 -23.73 -14.97 25.24
C PRO A 428 -24.88 -14.74 24.26
N VAL A 429 -24.96 -13.59 23.59
CA VAL A 429 -25.95 -13.29 22.56
C VAL A 429 -25.28 -12.78 21.28
N ALA A 430 -25.82 -13.14 20.14
CA ALA A 430 -25.43 -12.60 18.84
C ALA A 430 -26.47 -11.60 18.36
N LEU A 431 -26.03 -10.44 17.89
CA LEU A 431 -26.90 -9.37 17.42
C LEU A 431 -26.81 -9.23 15.90
N ILE A 432 -27.93 -8.89 15.26
CA ILE A 432 -28.00 -8.49 13.86
C ILE A 432 -28.77 -7.19 13.71
N PRO A 433 -28.46 -6.36 12.69
CA PRO A 433 -29.32 -5.26 12.28
C PRO A 433 -30.52 -5.78 11.47
N ILE A 434 -31.74 -5.31 11.79
CA ILE A 434 -32.94 -5.49 10.97
C ILE A 434 -33.55 -4.11 10.76
N GLY A 435 -33.50 -3.59 9.53
CA GLY A 435 -33.78 -2.18 9.27
C GLY A 435 -32.90 -1.26 10.14
N ASN A 436 -33.55 -0.45 11.00
CA ASN A 436 -32.89 0.46 11.93
C ASN A 436 -32.75 -0.12 13.35
N GLU A 437 -33.27 -1.31 13.61
CA GLU A 437 -33.22 -1.93 14.93
C GLU A 437 -32.03 -2.88 15.04
N LEU A 438 -31.40 -2.90 16.21
CA LEU A 438 -30.42 -3.92 16.58
C LEU A 438 -31.16 -5.01 17.37
N VAL A 439 -31.07 -6.25 16.93
CA VAL A 439 -31.94 -7.33 17.39
C VAL A 439 -31.12 -8.52 17.85
N VAL A 440 -31.54 -9.17 18.93
CA VAL A 440 -30.98 -10.46 19.35
C VAL A 440 -31.37 -11.51 18.31
N ALA A 441 -30.37 -12.01 17.58
CA ALA A 441 -30.54 -13.08 16.59
C ALA A 441 -30.51 -14.46 17.25
N VAL A 442 -29.52 -14.68 18.11
CA VAL A 442 -29.28 -15.93 18.81
C VAL A 442 -29.01 -15.63 20.28
N SER A 443 -29.63 -16.38 21.18
CA SER A 443 -29.44 -16.23 22.62
C SER A 443 -28.96 -17.52 23.27
N GLY A 444 -27.83 -17.44 23.96
CA GLY A 444 -27.38 -18.43 24.95
C GLY A 444 -27.64 -17.98 26.39
N ALA A 445 -28.36 -16.86 26.59
CA ALA A 445 -28.68 -16.31 27.91
C ALA A 445 -30.19 -16.42 28.18
N PRO A 446 -30.61 -16.85 29.38
CA PRO A 446 -32.04 -16.98 29.71
C PRO A 446 -32.79 -15.65 29.68
N ASP A 447 -32.07 -14.55 29.92
CA ASP A 447 -32.65 -13.22 30.08
C ASP A 447 -32.82 -12.49 28.74
N ALA A 448 -32.45 -13.13 27.62
CA ALA A 448 -32.56 -12.62 26.26
C ALA A 448 -33.18 -13.68 25.35
N SER A 449 -33.98 -13.26 24.40
CA SER A 449 -34.69 -14.13 23.47
C SER A 449 -34.50 -13.62 22.04
N PRO A 450 -34.40 -14.53 21.04
CA PRO A 450 -34.43 -14.14 19.64
C PRO A 450 -35.60 -13.19 19.34
N GLY A 451 -35.30 -12.08 18.66
CA GLY A 451 -36.26 -11.02 18.35
C GLY A 451 -36.52 -9.98 19.46
N ASP A 452 -35.77 -10.03 20.57
CA ASP A 452 -35.67 -8.86 21.46
C ASP A 452 -34.92 -7.72 20.76
N VAL A 453 -35.44 -6.50 20.88
CA VAL A 453 -34.79 -5.31 20.32
C VAL A 453 -33.87 -4.69 21.37
N VAL A 454 -32.62 -4.43 21.00
CA VAL A 454 -31.65 -3.69 21.81
C VAL A 454 -31.97 -2.19 21.70
N VAL A 455 -32.35 -1.58 22.83
CA VAL A 455 -32.71 -0.16 22.91
C VAL A 455 -31.48 0.69 23.21
N SER A 456 -30.65 0.26 24.16
CA SER A 456 -29.44 0.97 24.56
C SER A 456 -28.41 0.03 25.16
N ILE A 457 -27.13 0.39 25.05
CA ILE A 457 -25.99 -0.33 25.61
C ILE A 457 -25.16 0.66 26.43
N ASP A 458 -25.00 0.37 27.71
CA ASP A 458 -24.27 1.21 28.66
C ASP A 458 -24.76 2.66 28.62
N GLY A 459 -26.10 2.83 28.70
CA GLY A 459 -26.79 4.11 28.70
C GLY A 459 -26.88 4.84 27.35
N VAL A 460 -26.21 4.36 26.30
CA VAL A 460 -26.20 4.99 24.97
C VAL A 460 -27.17 4.28 24.04
N PRO A 461 -28.00 4.99 23.26
CA PRO A 461 -28.91 4.40 22.27
C PRO A 461 -28.20 3.42 21.34
N ALA A 462 -28.87 2.29 21.02
CA ALA A 462 -28.28 1.22 20.21
C ALA A 462 -27.86 1.70 18.80
N GLU A 463 -28.66 2.56 18.19
CA GLU A 463 -28.36 3.19 16.90
C GLU A 463 -27.05 3.98 16.95
N GLN A 464 -26.90 4.87 17.94
CA GLN A 464 -25.68 5.66 18.15
C GLN A 464 -24.45 4.77 18.45
N ARG A 465 -24.65 3.65 19.16
CA ARG A 465 -23.58 2.66 19.40
C ARG A 465 -23.14 1.98 18.10
N LEU A 466 -24.08 1.61 17.24
CA LEU A 466 -23.80 1.02 15.94
C LEU A 466 -23.05 2.01 15.04
N GLU A 467 -23.51 3.25 14.94
CA GLU A 467 -22.82 4.31 14.19
C GLU A 467 -21.39 4.55 14.70
N SER A 468 -21.21 4.56 16.02
CA SER A 468 -19.88 4.72 16.62
C SER A 468 -18.95 3.54 16.30
N ALA A 469 -19.47 2.31 16.30
CA ALA A 469 -18.71 1.11 15.97
C ALA A 469 -18.34 1.04 14.48
N LEU A 470 -19.24 1.47 13.59
CA LEU A 470 -19.01 1.48 12.14
C LEU A 470 -17.78 2.29 11.73
N ARG A 471 -17.36 3.29 12.52
CA ARG A 471 -16.12 4.05 12.27
C ARG A 471 -14.83 3.22 12.30
N PHE A 472 -14.89 1.98 12.81
CA PHE A 472 -13.76 1.08 13.01
C PHE A 472 -13.92 -0.26 12.29
N VAL A 473 -14.98 -0.44 11.49
CA VAL A 473 -15.27 -1.70 10.80
C VAL A 473 -15.24 -1.45 9.29
N SER A 474 -14.27 -2.05 8.63
CA SER A 474 -14.11 -1.97 7.18
C SER A 474 -15.00 -2.99 6.47
N GLY A 475 -15.52 -2.61 5.29
CA GLY A 475 -16.32 -3.47 4.43
C GLY A 475 -17.42 -2.73 3.69
N SER A 476 -18.20 -3.46 2.90
CA SER A 476 -19.45 -2.95 2.33
C SER A 476 -20.42 -2.52 3.45
N VAL A 477 -21.35 -1.61 3.14
CA VAL A 477 -22.28 -1.05 4.15
C VAL A 477 -23.02 -2.14 4.93
N HIS A 478 -23.56 -3.15 4.24
CA HIS A 478 -24.29 -4.24 4.88
C HIS A 478 -23.37 -5.20 5.65
N HIS A 479 -22.18 -5.52 5.12
CA HIS A 479 -21.20 -6.33 5.85
C HIS A 479 -20.69 -5.63 7.11
N ALA A 480 -20.29 -4.36 7.00
CA ALA A 480 -19.79 -3.58 8.12
C ALA A 480 -20.86 -3.41 9.22
N ARG A 481 -22.14 -3.20 8.85
CA ARG A 481 -23.25 -3.16 9.82
C ARG A 481 -23.43 -4.47 10.57
N GLU A 482 -23.42 -5.60 9.86
CA GLU A 482 -23.53 -6.94 10.43
C GLU A 482 -22.35 -7.22 11.38
N GLN A 483 -21.11 -6.94 10.96
CA GLN A 483 -19.90 -7.14 11.75
C GLN A 483 -19.85 -6.22 12.98
N ALA A 484 -20.21 -4.93 12.82
CA ALA A 484 -20.28 -3.99 13.93
C ALA A 484 -21.29 -4.46 14.99
N ALA A 485 -22.50 -4.87 14.58
CA ALA A 485 -23.54 -5.37 15.47
C ALA A 485 -23.06 -6.51 16.38
N GLN A 486 -22.29 -7.46 15.84
CA GLN A 486 -21.76 -8.60 16.59
C GLN A 486 -20.76 -8.22 17.69
N THR A 487 -20.19 -7.01 17.65
CA THR A 487 -19.25 -6.53 18.68
C THR A 487 -19.89 -5.73 19.81
N LEU A 488 -21.17 -5.34 19.66
CA LEU A 488 -21.81 -4.37 20.55
C LEU A 488 -22.31 -4.98 21.87
N ALA A 489 -22.63 -6.26 21.90
CA ALA A 489 -23.08 -6.96 23.10
C ALA A 489 -21.93 -7.24 24.08
N VAL A 490 -21.32 -6.18 24.63
CA VAL A 490 -20.13 -6.31 25.49
C VAL A 490 -20.52 -6.88 26.87
N PRO A 491 -19.92 -8.00 27.31
CA PRO A 491 -20.16 -8.54 28.65
C PRO A 491 -19.87 -7.52 29.76
N GLY A 492 -20.64 -7.59 30.84
CA GLY A 492 -20.52 -6.69 32.00
C GLY A 492 -21.08 -5.27 31.78
N LYS A 493 -21.54 -4.93 30.57
CA LYS A 493 -22.24 -3.67 30.29
C LYS A 493 -23.76 -3.86 30.40
N PRO A 494 -24.51 -2.90 30.97
CA PRO A 494 -25.96 -2.99 31.03
C PRO A 494 -26.56 -2.77 29.64
N ILE A 495 -27.47 -3.65 29.23
CA ILE A 495 -28.18 -3.62 27.96
C ILE A 495 -29.67 -3.54 28.23
N VAL A 496 -30.35 -2.59 27.60
CA VAL A 496 -31.82 -2.48 27.67
C VAL A 496 -32.41 -3.21 26.49
N LEU A 497 -33.21 -4.22 26.76
CA LEU A 497 -33.94 -5.02 25.76
C LEU A 497 -35.42 -4.70 25.80
N ARG A 498 -36.05 -4.66 24.62
CA ARG A 498 -37.50 -4.58 24.42
C ARG A 498 -38.02 -5.90 23.88
N GLY A 499 -38.84 -6.59 24.68
CA GLY A 499 -39.44 -7.87 24.31
C GLY A 499 -40.69 -7.76 23.45
N ALA A 500 -41.29 -8.90 23.12
CA ALA A 500 -42.45 -9.00 22.22
C ALA A 500 -43.68 -8.21 22.68
N THR A 501 -43.89 -8.06 23.99
CA THR A 501 -44.99 -7.29 24.58
C THR A 501 -44.71 -5.78 24.67
N GLY A 502 -43.53 -5.34 24.22
CA GLY A 502 -43.05 -3.97 24.39
C GLY A 502 -42.41 -3.68 25.75
N ALA A 503 -42.43 -4.64 26.68
CA ALA A 503 -41.80 -4.48 27.99
C ALA A 503 -40.28 -4.29 27.88
N LEU A 504 -39.77 -3.29 28.60
CA LEU A 504 -38.34 -3.02 28.71
C LEU A 504 -37.75 -3.78 29.90
N ARG A 505 -36.55 -4.31 29.71
CA ARG A 505 -35.75 -4.91 30.78
C ARG A 505 -34.28 -4.59 30.61
N THR A 506 -33.60 -4.36 31.72
CA THR A 506 -32.15 -4.19 31.74
C THR A 506 -31.48 -5.51 32.11
N VAL A 507 -30.56 -5.96 31.27
CA VAL A 507 -29.78 -7.19 31.48
C VAL A 507 -28.30 -6.86 31.48
N THR A 508 -27.51 -7.61 32.25
CA THR A 508 -26.06 -7.53 32.22
C THR A 508 -25.52 -8.92 31.96
N PHE A 509 -25.00 -9.14 30.76
CA PHE A 509 -24.50 -10.45 30.39
C PHE A 509 -23.15 -10.76 31.02
N THR A 510 -22.98 -12.00 31.45
CA THR A 510 -21.66 -12.55 31.77
C THR A 510 -20.99 -13.08 30.51
N ALA A 511 -19.66 -13.05 30.51
CA ALA A 511 -18.84 -13.67 29.47
C ALA A 511 -19.25 -15.14 29.23
N SER A 512 -19.43 -15.51 27.96
CA SER A 512 -19.65 -16.90 27.54
C SER A 512 -18.35 -17.54 27.06
N ALA A 513 -18.13 -18.80 27.45
CA ALA A 513 -17.08 -19.66 26.91
C ALA A 513 -17.47 -20.31 25.56
N ALA A 514 -18.76 -20.31 25.23
CA ALA A 514 -19.32 -20.81 23.97
C ALA A 514 -20.26 -19.73 23.39
N PRO A 515 -19.71 -18.64 22.82
CA PRO A 515 -20.53 -17.59 22.25
C PRO A 515 -21.33 -18.10 21.05
N PRO A 516 -22.61 -17.71 20.91
CA PRO A 516 -23.36 -17.98 19.69
C PRO A 516 -22.78 -17.18 18.52
N SER A 517 -23.03 -17.67 17.30
CA SER A 517 -22.61 -17.04 16.04
C SER A 517 -23.81 -16.81 15.13
N THR A 518 -23.79 -15.73 14.36
CA THR A 518 -24.80 -15.47 13.31
C THR A 518 -24.61 -16.38 12.10
N PHE A 519 -23.40 -16.94 11.90
CA PHE A 519 -23.16 -17.94 10.86
C PHE A 519 -23.98 -19.22 11.10
N GLY A 520 -24.29 -19.55 12.37
CA GLY A 520 -25.11 -20.71 12.77
C GLY A 520 -26.56 -20.37 13.17
N MET A 521 -27.04 -19.15 12.88
CA MET A 521 -28.35 -18.65 13.31
C MET A 521 -29.53 -19.53 12.85
N TYR A 522 -29.36 -20.27 11.76
CA TYR A 522 -30.35 -21.18 11.19
C TYR A 522 -29.75 -22.56 10.92
N ASP A 523 -28.96 -23.06 11.88
CA ASP A 523 -28.33 -24.38 11.77
C ASP A 523 -29.39 -25.48 11.61
N ARG A 524 -29.44 -26.10 10.42
CA ARG A 524 -30.41 -27.13 10.04
C ARG A 524 -29.67 -28.28 9.34
N PRO A 525 -29.99 -29.55 9.68
CA PRO A 525 -29.40 -30.69 9.00
C PRO A 525 -29.80 -30.76 7.53
N ALA A 526 -28.91 -31.33 6.70
CA ALA A 526 -29.27 -31.66 5.33
C ALA A 526 -30.42 -32.67 5.33
N GLY A 527 -31.46 -32.41 4.55
CA GLY A 527 -32.69 -33.22 4.61
C GLY A 527 -33.86 -32.62 3.85
N THR A 528 -34.99 -33.31 3.89
CA THR A 528 -36.27 -32.81 3.39
C THR A 528 -36.88 -31.80 4.35
N LEU A 529 -37.70 -30.89 3.82
CA LEU A 529 -38.33 -29.81 4.59
C LEU A 529 -39.77 -30.16 4.99
N ASP A 530 -39.97 -31.36 5.54
CA ASP A 530 -41.28 -31.87 5.99
C ASP A 530 -41.89 -30.97 7.07
N ASP A 531 -41.07 -30.44 7.97
CA ASP A 531 -41.45 -29.52 9.05
C ASP A 531 -42.02 -28.19 8.52
N LEU A 532 -41.68 -27.83 7.29
CA LEU A 532 -42.18 -26.66 6.57
C LEU A 532 -43.26 -27.02 5.54
N GLY A 533 -43.75 -28.25 5.54
CA GLY A 533 -44.76 -28.73 4.58
C GLY A 533 -44.24 -28.91 3.15
N ALA A 534 -42.92 -29.04 2.96
CA ALA A 534 -42.26 -29.19 1.67
C ALA A 534 -41.38 -30.46 1.60
N PRO A 535 -41.97 -31.67 1.71
CA PRO A 535 -41.23 -32.95 1.73
C PRO A 535 -40.51 -33.28 0.40
N ASP A 536 -40.91 -32.61 -0.67
CA ASP A 536 -40.34 -32.73 -2.01
C ASP A 536 -39.21 -31.73 -2.31
N VAL A 537 -38.83 -30.89 -1.33
CA VAL A 537 -37.68 -29.98 -1.38
C VAL A 537 -36.57 -30.51 -0.47
N TYR A 538 -35.32 -30.44 -0.94
CA TYR A 538 -34.15 -30.86 -0.16
C TYR A 538 -33.27 -29.66 0.20
N TYR A 539 -32.91 -29.55 1.47
CA TYR A 539 -32.08 -28.50 2.03
C TYR A 539 -30.67 -29.02 2.32
N VAL A 540 -29.66 -28.19 2.07
CA VAL A 540 -28.28 -28.44 2.49
C VAL A 540 -27.64 -27.12 2.95
N THR A 541 -27.12 -27.11 4.18
CA THR A 541 -26.24 -26.04 4.64
C THR A 541 -24.83 -26.21 4.10
N LEU A 542 -24.22 -25.11 3.65
CA LEU A 542 -22.84 -25.07 3.17
C LEU A 542 -21.93 -24.26 4.09
N ASP A 543 -22.44 -23.75 5.21
CA ASP A 543 -21.66 -22.94 6.15
C ASP A 543 -20.74 -23.80 7.04
N SER A 544 -19.46 -23.45 7.09
CA SER A 544 -18.43 -24.13 7.88
C SER A 544 -18.60 -24.01 9.39
N SER A 545 -19.43 -23.06 9.86
CA SER A 545 -19.73 -22.92 11.30
C SER A 545 -20.92 -23.79 11.76
N SER A 546 -21.71 -24.32 10.83
CA SER A 546 -22.84 -25.21 11.10
C SER A 546 -22.39 -26.51 11.77
N ALA A 547 -23.12 -26.96 12.80
CA ALA A 547 -22.92 -28.28 13.38
C ALA A 547 -23.31 -29.41 12.40
N HIS A 548 -24.06 -29.06 11.35
CA HIS A 548 -24.55 -29.95 10.31
C HIS A 548 -23.83 -29.80 8.97
N LEU A 549 -22.64 -29.17 8.95
CA LEU A 549 -21.83 -29.05 7.74
C LEU A 549 -21.57 -30.45 7.12
N PRO A 550 -21.89 -30.65 5.81
CA PRO A 550 -21.62 -31.90 5.13
C PRO A 550 -20.14 -32.29 5.13
N LYS A 551 -19.88 -33.57 5.41
CA LYS A 551 -18.58 -34.21 5.29
C LYS A 551 -18.48 -34.99 3.98
N SER A 552 -17.27 -35.42 3.64
CA SER A 552 -17.04 -36.22 2.42
C SER A 552 -17.86 -37.51 2.38
N ALA A 553 -18.12 -38.13 3.54
CA ALA A 553 -18.90 -39.37 3.64
C ALA A 553 -20.40 -39.17 3.34
N ASP A 554 -20.92 -37.96 3.54
CA ASP A 554 -22.33 -37.63 3.34
C ASP A 554 -22.65 -37.36 1.86
N LEU A 555 -21.63 -37.05 1.07
CA LEU A 555 -21.77 -36.58 -0.32
C LEU A 555 -22.56 -37.55 -1.22
N PRO A 556 -22.33 -38.88 -1.21
CA PRO A 556 -23.12 -39.81 -2.02
C PRO A 556 -24.61 -39.80 -1.63
N ALA A 557 -24.90 -39.78 -0.32
CA ALA A 557 -26.27 -39.76 0.19
C ALA A 557 -26.98 -38.45 -0.15
N ILE A 558 -26.31 -37.31 0.02
CA ILE A 558 -26.82 -35.99 -0.35
C ILE A 558 -27.17 -35.94 -1.85
N LYS A 559 -26.25 -36.37 -2.73
CA LYS A 559 -26.47 -36.40 -4.18
C LYS A 559 -27.63 -37.32 -4.56
N ALA A 560 -27.72 -38.50 -3.95
CA ALA A 560 -28.82 -39.42 -4.18
C ALA A 560 -30.16 -38.85 -3.69
N ALA A 561 -30.18 -38.18 -2.53
CA ALA A 561 -31.39 -37.61 -1.95
C ALA A 561 -31.92 -36.39 -2.72
N MET A 562 -31.05 -35.65 -3.41
CA MET A 562 -31.46 -34.59 -4.35
C MET A 562 -32.17 -35.16 -5.58
N ALA A 563 -31.85 -36.40 -5.98
CA ALA A 563 -32.48 -37.01 -7.16
C ALA A 563 -34.00 -37.14 -6.94
N GLY A 564 -34.77 -36.66 -7.91
CA GLY A 564 -36.24 -36.71 -7.85
C GLY A 564 -36.92 -35.66 -6.96
N LYS A 565 -36.16 -34.73 -6.36
CA LYS A 565 -36.72 -33.61 -5.60
C LYS A 565 -37.21 -32.51 -6.53
N ARG A 566 -38.37 -31.92 -6.20
CA ARG A 566 -38.94 -30.78 -6.93
C ARG A 566 -38.01 -29.58 -6.91
N GLY A 567 -37.28 -29.40 -5.81
CA GLY A 567 -36.29 -28.34 -5.68
C GLY A 567 -35.21 -28.64 -4.65
N VAL A 568 -34.11 -27.92 -4.75
CA VAL A 568 -33.02 -27.94 -3.78
C VAL A 568 -32.75 -26.52 -3.27
N VAL A 569 -32.59 -26.37 -1.96
CA VAL A 569 -32.14 -25.14 -1.32
C VAL A 569 -30.73 -25.36 -0.77
N LEU A 570 -29.79 -24.50 -1.18
CA LEU A 570 -28.41 -24.51 -0.71
C LEU A 570 -28.17 -23.26 0.14
N ASP A 571 -27.86 -23.41 1.41
CA ASP A 571 -27.60 -22.27 2.30
C ASP A 571 -26.12 -21.87 2.25
N MET A 572 -25.85 -20.72 1.63
CA MET A 572 -24.54 -20.10 1.49
C MET A 572 -24.46 -18.77 2.27
N ARG A 573 -25.31 -18.58 3.29
CA ARG A 573 -25.24 -17.38 4.16
C ARG A 573 -23.96 -17.32 4.99
N GLY A 574 -23.30 -18.46 5.20
CA GLY A 574 -21.98 -18.56 5.83
C GLY A 574 -20.85 -18.88 4.84
N TYR A 575 -19.82 -19.59 5.31
CA TYR A 575 -18.58 -19.80 4.55
C TYR A 575 -18.41 -21.25 4.08
N PRO A 576 -18.12 -21.53 2.79
CA PRO A 576 -18.05 -22.88 2.27
C PRO A 576 -16.79 -23.65 2.72
N ASN A 577 -16.92 -24.97 2.79
CA ASN A 577 -15.78 -25.89 2.86
C ASN A 577 -15.49 -26.54 1.49
N ALA A 578 -14.49 -27.43 1.43
CA ALA A 578 -14.15 -28.18 0.21
C ALA A 578 -15.31 -29.01 -0.36
N ILE A 579 -16.23 -29.52 0.48
CA ILE A 579 -17.37 -30.35 0.05
C ILE A 579 -18.41 -29.52 -0.71
N ALA A 580 -18.57 -28.24 -0.35
CA ALA A 580 -19.49 -27.32 -1.04
C ALA A 580 -19.19 -27.19 -2.55
N TRP A 581 -17.92 -27.30 -2.96
CA TRP A 581 -17.53 -27.31 -4.37
C TRP A 581 -18.03 -28.54 -5.11
N SER A 582 -18.04 -29.70 -4.46
CA SER A 582 -18.56 -30.95 -5.02
C SER A 582 -20.09 -30.94 -5.13
N ILE A 583 -20.76 -30.24 -4.22
CA ILE A 583 -22.20 -29.99 -4.28
C ILE A 583 -22.52 -29.04 -5.45
N LEU A 584 -21.73 -27.96 -5.61
CA LEU A 584 -21.86 -27.08 -6.78
C LEU A 584 -21.66 -27.81 -8.10
N ALA A 585 -20.62 -28.62 -8.22
CA ALA A 585 -20.35 -29.42 -9.42
C ALA A 585 -21.47 -30.43 -9.73
N HIS A 586 -22.26 -30.81 -8.72
CA HIS A 586 -23.42 -31.69 -8.91
C HIS A 586 -24.66 -30.95 -9.40
N VAL A 587 -24.83 -29.68 -9.02
CA VAL A 587 -25.97 -28.89 -9.45
C VAL A 587 -25.66 -28.07 -10.70
N ALA A 588 -24.46 -27.53 -10.88
CA ALA A 588 -24.08 -26.63 -11.97
C ALA A 588 -23.25 -27.33 -13.06
N PRO A 589 -23.33 -26.87 -14.33
CA PRO A 589 -22.51 -27.41 -15.40
C PRO A 589 -21.04 -27.07 -15.19
N GLN A 590 -20.14 -27.94 -15.64
CA GLN A 590 -18.69 -27.77 -15.54
C GLN A 590 -18.16 -26.57 -16.35
N THR A 591 -18.96 -26.08 -17.31
CA THR A 591 -18.69 -24.87 -18.11
C THR A 591 -19.09 -23.57 -17.41
N SER A 592 -19.55 -23.64 -16.16
CA SER A 592 -19.73 -22.48 -15.29
C SER A 592 -18.38 -21.82 -15.03
N PHE A 593 -18.36 -20.50 -14.91
CA PHE A 593 -17.13 -19.72 -14.78
C PHE A 593 -17.21 -18.74 -13.62
N GLY A 594 -16.04 -18.45 -13.05
CA GLY A 594 -15.88 -17.56 -11.91
C GLY A 594 -15.89 -16.08 -12.30
N PRO A 595 -15.55 -15.20 -11.35
CA PRO A 595 -15.42 -13.76 -11.59
C PRO A 595 -14.26 -13.43 -12.54
N TYR A 596 -14.21 -12.18 -13.01
CA TYR A 596 -12.99 -11.62 -13.62
C TYR A 596 -11.98 -11.31 -12.51
N MET A 597 -10.70 -11.63 -12.74
CA MET A 597 -9.63 -11.45 -11.77
C MET A 597 -8.38 -10.85 -12.41
N ALA A 598 -7.68 -9.99 -11.67
CA ALA A 598 -6.39 -9.44 -12.09
C ALA A 598 -5.47 -9.21 -10.88
N GLU A 599 -4.18 -9.46 -11.07
CA GLU A 599 -3.13 -9.17 -10.08
C GLU A 599 -2.54 -7.77 -10.30
N LEU A 600 -2.02 -7.17 -9.24
CA LEU A 600 -1.33 -5.88 -9.35
C LEU A 600 0.16 -6.12 -9.62
N GLN A 601 0.74 -5.44 -10.59
CA GLN A 601 2.17 -5.47 -10.89
C GLN A 601 2.75 -4.09 -10.56
N VAL A 602 3.60 -4.03 -9.54
CA VAL A 602 4.16 -2.79 -9.01
C VAL A 602 5.68 -2.79 -9.13
N THR A 603 6.23 -1.70 -9.65
CA THR A 603 7.66 -1.39 -9.69
C THR A 603 7.86 -0.02 -9.01
N PRO A 604 9.09 0.49 -8.83
CA PRO A 604 9.27 1.85 -8.33
C PRO A 604 8.50 2.89 -9.15
N SER A 605 8.37 2.68 -10.47
CA SER A 605 7.87 3.68 -11.41
C SER A 605 6.48 3.38 -11.97
N THR A 606 5.98 2.16 -11.82
CA THR A 606 4.75 1.73 -12.49
C THR A 606 3.87 0.90 -11.58
N ARG A 607 2.57 1.00 -11.83
CA ARG A 607 1.53 0.23 -11.17
C ARG A 607 0.52 -0.19 -12.25
N ALA A 608 0.50 -1.47 -12.57
CA ALA A 608 -0.31 -2.03 -13.66
C ALA A 608 -1.15 -3.22 -13.18
N MET A 609 -2.19 -3.54 -13.92
CA MET A 609 -2.99 -4.75 -13.69
C MET A 609 -2.58 -5.83 -14.69
N ASP A 610 -2.48 -7.07 -14.23
CA ASP A 610 -2.24 -8.23 -15.07
C ASP A 610 -3.43 -9.18 -14.97
N GLU A 611 -4.12 -9.41 -16.09
CA GLU A 611 -5.36 -10.18 -16.13
C GLU A 611 -5.08 -11.67 -15.94
N MET A 612 -5.86 -12.30 -15.06
CA MET A 612 -5.77 -13.75 -14.87
C MET A 612 -6.63 -14.50 -15.89
N PRO A 613 -6.23 -15.74 -16.27
CA PRO A 613 -7.07 -16.59 -17.09
C PRO A 613 -8.45 -16.83 -16.46
N ARG A 614 -9.48 -16.89 -17.30
CA ARG A 614 -10.84 -17.21 -16.86
C ARG A 614 -10.86 -18.55 -16.13
N GLN A 615 -11.43 -18.55 -14.93
CA GLN A 615 -11.60 -19.74 -14.12
C GLN A 615 -12.88 -20.49 -14.48
N TYR A 616 -12.78 -21.80 -14.68
CA TYR A 616 -13.92 -22.70 -14.92
C TYR A 616 -14.13 -23.63 -13.73
N LEU A 617 -15.38 -24.04 -13.48
CA LEU A 617 -15.72 -24.93 -12.36
C LEU A 617 -14.95 -26.25 -12.43
N SER A 618 -14.64 -26.73 -13.65
CA SER A 618 -13.82 -27.91 -13.88
C SER A 618 -12.41 -27.84 -13.29
N SER A 619 -11.87 -26.64 -13.07
CA SER A 619 -10.57 -26.44 -12.42
C SER A 619 -10.65 -26.57 -10.90
N TRP A 620 -11.85 -26.48 -10.32
CA TRP A 620 -12.07 -26.45 -8.87
C TRP A 620 -12.63 -27.77 -8.33
N SER A 621 -13.45 -28.48 -9.11
CA SER A 621 -14.01 -29.75 -8.69
C SER A 621 -14.29 -30.67 -9.89
N PRO A 622 -13.61 -31.82 -10.00
CA PRO A 622 -13.88 -32.81 -11.04
C PRO A 622 -15.21 -33.51 -10.72
N GLY A 623 -16.31 -32.99 -11.24
CA GLY A 623 -17.65 -33.55 -11.03
C GLY A 623 -18.49 -33.51 -12.31
N ARG A 624 -19.59 -34.25 -12.32
CA ARG A 624 -20.62 -34.10 -13.35
C ARG A 624 -21.90 -33.60 -12.71
N GLN A 625 -22.57 -32.70 -13.42
CA GLN A 625 -23.90 -32.26 -13.06
C GLN A 625 -24.83 -33.48 -13.02
N GLY A 626 -25.43 -33.73 -11.86
CA GLY A 626 -26.35 -34.85 -11.64
C GLY A 626 -27.73 -34.41 -11.16
N TYR A 627 -27.88 -33.16 -10.68
CA TYR A 627 -29.18 -32.57 -10.38
C TYR A 627 -29.48 -31.39 -11.32
N THR A 628 -30.53 -31.52 -12.12
CA THR A 628 -30.96 -30.54 -13.12
C THR A 628 -32.25 -29.80 -12.75
N GLY A 629 -32.91 -30.19 -11.65
CA GLY A 629 -34.13 -29.53 -11.17
C GLY A 629 -33.89 -28.12 -10.61
N PRO A 630 -34.94 -27.39 -10.21
CA PRO A 630 -34.84 -26.07 -9.58
C PRO A 630 -33.88 -26.01 -8.38
N VAL A 631 -33.02 -24.99 -8.35
CA VAL A 631 -32.10 -24.73 -7.22
C VAL A 631 -32.24 -23.29 -6.76
N ILE A 632 -32.29 -23.08 -5.45
CA ILE A 632 -32.18 -21.77 -4.81
C ILE A 632 -30.95 -21.75 -3.91
N VAL A 633 -30.21 -20.65 -3.92
CA VAL A 633 -29.07 -20.41 -3.04
C VAL A 633 -29.43 -19.27 -2.09
N LEU A 634 -29.21 -19.47 -0.79
CA LEU A 634 -29.42 -18.43 0.22
C LEU A 634 -28.12 -17.66 0.45
N THR A 635 -28.15 -16.34 0.47
CA THR A 635 -26.98 -15.48 0.72
C THR A 635 -27.27 -14.39 1.74
N GLY A 636 -26.22 -13.78 2.28
CA GLY A 636 -26.32 -12.65 3.20
C GLY A 636 -24.99 -11.93 3.38
N ALA A 637 -24.94 -10.96 4.30
CA ALA A 637 -23.79 -10.10 4.53
C ALA A 637 -22.51 -10.87 4.95
N ASN A 638 -22.65 -12.10 5.44
CA ASN A 638 -21.54 -13.00 5.82
C ASN A 638 -21.10 -13.95 4.69
N THR A 639 -21.81 -13.99 3.55
CA THR A 639 -21.36 -14.66 2.33
C THR A 639 -20.15 -13.89 1.79
N GLN A 640 -18.93 -14.35 2.09
CA GLN A 640 -17.69 -13.63 1.79
C GLN A 640 -16.70 -14.48 1.00
N SER A 641 -15.84 -13.84 0.20
CA SER A 641 -14.63 -14.44 -0.38
C SER A 641 -14.89 -15.74 -1.13
N GLN A 642 -14.51 -16.90 -0.59
CA GLN A 642 -14.75 -18.19 -1.24
C GLN A 642 -16.24 -18.42 -1.54
N ALA A 643 -17.14 -17.99 -0.64
CA ALA A 643 -18.59 -18.06 -0.85
C ALA A 643 -19.03 -17.20 -2.04
N GLU A 644 -18.38 -16.07 -2.27
CA GLU A 644 -18.66 -15.17 -3.39
C GLU A 644 -18.09 -15.68 -4.72
N HIS A 645 -16.94 -16.35 -4.69
CA HIS A 645 -16.43 -17.13 -5.83
C HIS A 645 -17.43 -18.22 -6.21
N TRP A 646 -17.88 -19.02 -5.24
CA TRP A 646 -18.86 -20.08 -5.42
C TRP A 646 -20.16 -19.54 -6.05
N THR A 647 -20.69 -18.43 -5.53
CA THR A 647 -21.90 -17.79 -6.08
C THR A 647 -21.70 -17.31 -7.51
N SER A 648 -20.50 -16.84 -7.87
CA SER A 648 -20.19 -16.44 -9.26
C SER A 648 -20.33 -17.61 -10.23
N PHE A 649 -19.79 -18.79 -9.89
CA PHE A 649 -19.95 -19.99 -10.70
C PHE A 649 -21.42 -20.37 -10.85
N PHE A 650 -22.18 -20.39 -9.75
CA PHE A 650 -23.61 -20.71 -9.78
C PHE A 650 -24.40 -19.78 -10.71
N ARG A 651 -24.12 -18.48 -10.67
CA ARG A 651 -24.82 -17.47 -11.48
C ARG A 651 -24.40 -17.45 -12.95
N SER A 652 -23.15 -17.81 -13.26
CA SER A 652 -22.56 -17.68 -14.61
C SER A 652 -23.35 -18.37 -15.74
N ARG A 653 -24.13 -19.40 -15.41
CA ARG A 653 -25.01 -20.14 -16.34
C ARG A 653 -26.48 -20.11 -15.92
N GLN A 654 -26.87 -19.11 -15.13
CA GLN A 654 -28.24 -18.93 -14.62
C GLN A 654 -28.77 -20.20 -13.98
N ARG A 655 -27.95 -20.87 -13.14
CA ARG A 655 -28.31 -22.20 -12.65
C ARG A 655 -29.56 -22.18 -11.77
N GLY A 656 -29.83 -21.09 -11.08
CA GLY A 656 -31.02 -20.93 -10.25
C GLY A 656 -31.07 -19.53 -9.68
N LYS A 657 -31.92 -19.33 -8.67
CA LYS A 657 -32.09 -18.02 -8.03
C LYS A 657 -31.22 -17.90 -6.79
N VAL A 658 -30.69 -16.71 -6.56
CA VAL A 658 -30.06 -16.29 -5.30
C VAL A 658 -31.09 -15.48 -4.50
N VAL A 659 -31.31 -15.84 -3.24
CA VAL A 659 -32.34 -15.26 -2.36
C VAL A 659 -31.72 -14.86 -1.01
N GLY A 660 -32.11 -13.72 -0.45
CA GLY A 660 -31.64 -13.27 0.86
C GLY A 660 -31.03 -11.88 0.81
N GLY A 661 -29.88 -11.69 1.46
CA GLY A 661 -29.16 -10.42 1.47
C GLY A 661 -28.01 -10.36 0.46
N LYS A 662 -27.50 -9.14 0.24
CA LYS A 662 -26.26 -8.89 -0.52
C LYS A 662 -25.07 -9.58 0.16
N THR A 663 -24.16 -10.12 -0.66
CA THR A 663 -22.93 -10.76 -0.16
C THR A 663 -21.89 -9.72 0.24
N SER A 664 -20.85 -10.08 0.99
CA SER A 664 -19.96 -9.14 1.66
C SER A 664 -19.27 -8.09 0.77
N GLY A 665 -19.06 -8.40 -0.52
CA GLY A 665 -18.30 -7.56 -1.45
C GLY A 665 -16.79 -7.60 -1.24
N ALA A 666 -16.27 -8.64 -0.58
CA ALA A 666 -14.86 -8.81 -0.27
C ALA A 666 -14.36 -10.14 -0.82
N ASN A 667 -14.12 -10.16 -2.14
CA ASN A 667 -13.63 -11.32 -2.84
C ASN A 667 -12.26 -11.07 -3.47
N GLY A 668 -11.44 -12.11 -3.56
CA GLY A 668 -10.04 -12.06 -3.96
C GLY A 668 -9.13 -12.66 -2.90
N THR A 669 -7.89 -12.97 -3.30
CA THR A 669 -6.89 -13.47 -2.37
C THR A 669 -6.55 -12.38 -1.35
N ILE A 670 -6.69 -12.74 -0.08
CA ILE A 670 -6.29 -11.90 1.04
C ILE A 670 -4.76 -11.82 1.12
N THR A 671 -4.25 -10.68 1.55
CA THR A 671 -2.84 -10.48 1.90
C THR A 671 -2.75 -9.70 3.21
N GLY A 672 -1.65 -9.86 3.93
CA GLY A 672 -1.38 -9.20 5.19
C GLY A 672 0.02 -8.61 5.26
N VAL A 673 0.13 -7.49 5.95
CA VAL A 673 1.39 -6.87 6.32
C VAL A 673 1.57 -6.97 7.84
N GLN A 674 2.75 -7.42 8.29
CA GLN A 674 3.11 -7.29 9.70
C GLN A 674 3.53 -5.85 9.99
N LEU A 675 3.08 -5.33 11.11
CA LEU A 675 3.33 -3.96 11.55
C LEU A 675 4.22 -3.98 12.81
N PRO A 676 5.12 -2.99 12.99
CA PRO A 676 5.93 -2.85 14.19
C PRO A 676 5.14 -3.02 15.49
N GLY A 677 5.75 -3.63 16.50
CA GLY A 677 5.11 -3.89 17.80
C GLY A 677 4.23 -5.15 17.86
N GLY A 678 4.24 -5.98 16.82
CA GLY A 678 3.49 -7.24 16.77
C GLY A 678 2.02 -7.06 16.38
N TYR A 679 1.72 -6.02 15.61
CA TYR A 679 0.42 -5.82 14.99
C TYR A 679 0.42 -6.34 13.56
N ALA A 680 -0.76 -6.42 12.95
CA ALA A 680 -0.88 -6.65 11.52
C ALA A 680 -2.16 -6.00 10.97
N LEU A 681 -2.18 -5.79 9.67
CA LEU A 681 -3.38 -5.43 8.91
C LEU A 681 -3.46 -6.32 7.67
N THR A 682 -4.62 -6.89 7.42
CA THR A 682 -4.91 -7.60 6.16
C THR A 682 -5.73 -6.73 5.22
N PHE A 683 -5.79 -7.08 3.94
CA PHE A 683 -6.67 -6.49 2.92
C PHE A 683 -6.70 -7.39 1.68
N THR A 684 -7.57 -7.09 0.72
CA THR A 684 -7.68 -7.80 -0.56
C THR A 684 -6.53 -7.40 -1.48
N GLY A 685 -5.69 -8.36 -1.87
CA GLY A 685 -4.46 -8.13 -2.63
C GLY A 685 -4.62 -8.12 -4.15
N MET A 686 -5.82 -8.37 -4.66
CA MET A 686 -6.11 -8.45 -6.09
C MET A 686 -7.43 -7.83 -6.47
N ILE A 687 -7.63 -7.67 -7.77
CA ILE A 687 -8.86 -7.13 -8.34
C ILE A 687 -9.80 -8.27 -8.71
N VAL A 688 -11.04 -8.16 -8.25
CA VAL A 688 -12.15 -9.04 -8.57
C VAL A 688 -13.31 -8.20 -9.05
N LYS A 689 -13.89 -8.58 -10.19
CA LYS A 689 -15.08 -7.96 -10.79
C LYS A 689 -16.11 -9.03 -11.11
N HIS A 690 -17.35 -8.63 -11.34
CA HIS A 690 -18.31 -9.53 -11.94
C HIS A 690 -17.80 -10.04 -13.31
N PRO A 691 -18.32 -11.16 -13.84
CA PRO A 691 -17.83 -11.69 -15.12
C PRO A 691 -18.02 -10.76 -16.33
N ASP A 692 -18.94 -9.80 -16.23
CA ASP A 692 -19.16 -8.70 -17.19
C ASP A 692 -18.29 -7.47 -16.91
N GLN A 693 -17.32 -7.61 -15.99
CA GLN A 693 -16.40 -6.58 -15.49
C GLN A 693 -17.07 -5.40 -14.78
N THR A 694 -18.34 -5.51 -14.39
CA THR A 694 -18.95 -4.54 -13.49
C THR A 694 -18.37 -4.64 -12.08
N ARG A 695 -18.45 -3.54 -11.33
CA ARG A 695 -17.92 -3.42 -9.97
C ARG A 695 -18.43 -4.53 -9.07
N PHE A 696 -17.52 -5.16 -8.33
CA PHE A 696 -17.84 -6.17 -7.31
C PHE A 696 -17.46 -5.69 -5.89
N HIS A 697 -16.32 -5.03 -5.75
CA HIS A 697 -15.77 -4.70 -4.44
C HIS A 697 -16.64 -3.70 -3.66
N ALA A 698 -16.82 -3.98 -2.38
CA ALA A 698 -17.75 -3.30 -1.47
C ALA A 698 -19.23 -3.29 -1.92
N LEU A 699 -19.60 -4.11 -2.91
CA LEU A 699 -20.98 -4.31 -3.38
C LEU A 699 -21.45 -5.76 -3.17
N GLY A 700 -20.63 -6.71 -3.62
CA GLY A 700 -20.95 -8.13 -3.63
C GLY A 700 -21.97 -8.52 -4.71
N HIS A 701 -22.47 -9.76 -4.64
CA HIS A 701 -23.62 -10.20 -5.40
C HIS A 701 -24.90 -9.63 -4.81
N VAL A 702 -25.67 -8.94 -5.66
CA VAL A 702 -27.06 -8.60 -5.39
C VAL A 702 -27.92 -9.85 -5.63
N PRO A 703 -28.73 -10.30 -4.65
CA PRO A 703 -29.60 -11.45 -4.82
C PRO A 703 -30.69 -11.15 -5.86
N ASP A 704 -31.21 -12.20 -6.51
CA ASP A 704 -32.31 -12.05 -7.47
C ASP A 704 -33.63 -11.73 -6.75
N VAL A 705 -33.76 -12.13 -5.48
CA VAL A 705 -34.84 -11.73 -4.56
C VAL A 705 -34.25 -11.33 -3.22
N GLU A 706 -34.31 -10.04 -2.91
CA GLU A 706 -33.83 -9.49 -1.63
C GLU A 706 -34.83 -9.76 -0.50
N VAL A 707 -34.35 -10.32 0.61
CA VAL A 707 -35.16 -10.72 1.78
C VAL A 707 -34.30 -10.61 3.03
N GLU A 708 -34.78 -9.89 4.02
CA GLU A 708 -34.16 -9.80 5.35
C GLU A 708 -34.97 -10.61 6.38
N PRO A 709 -34.33 -11.13 7.44
CA PRO A 709 -35.03 -11.68 8.59
C PRO A 709 -36.05 -10.69 9.17
N THR A 710 -37.22 -11.17 9.60
CA THR A 710 -38.17 -10.34 10.35
C THR A 710 -38.08 -10.61 11.85
N ILE A 711 -38.29 -9.59 12.66
CA ILE A 711 -38.34 -9.72 14.13
C ILE A 711 -39.44 -10.70 14.57
N ALA A 712 -40.57 -10.72 13.86
CA ALA A 712 -41.66 -11.65 14.13
C ALA A 712 -41.22 -13.11 13.89
N ASP A 713 -40.59 -13.39 12.76
CA ASP A 713 -40.09 -14.73 12.46
C ASP A 713 -39.02 -15.18 13.46
N LEU A 714 -38.13 -14.28 13.89
CA LEU A 714 -37.14 -14.60 14.93
C LEU A 714 -37.78 -15.02 16.25
N ARG A 715 -38.82 -14.31 16.69
CA ARG A 715 -39.57 -14.66 17.91
C ARG A 715 -40.26 -16.02 17.79
N GLU A 716 -40.64 -16.39 16.59
CA GLU A 716 -41.32 -17.66 16.28
C GLU A 716 -40.35 -18.79 15.91
N GLY A 717 -39.03 -18.54 15.88
CA GLY A 717 -38.03 -19.52 15.47
C GLY A 717 -38.09 -19.87 13.98
N LYS A 718 -38.63 -18.96 13.15
CA LYS A 718 -38.78 -19.12 11.71
C LYS A 718 -37.63 -18.48 10.94
N ASP A 719 -37.26 -19.11 9.84
CA ASP A 719 -36.27 -18.59 8.89
C ASP A 719 -36.99 -17.90 7.72
N THR A 720 -37.10 -16.58 7.78
CA THR A 720 -37.77 -15.76 6.75
C THR A 720 -37.22 -16.03 5.35
N VAL A 721 -35.90 -16.15 5.22
CA VAL A 721 -35.22 -16.27 3.92
C VAL A 721 -35.48 -17.65 3.32
N LEU A 722 -35.41 -18.72 4.12
CA LEU A 722 -35.77 -20.07 3.69
C LEU A 722 -37.25 -20.19 3.34
N LEU A 723 -38.15 -19.63 4.15
CA LEU A 723 -39.59 -19.63 3.87
C LEU A 723 -39.88 -18.92 2.54
N ARG A 724 -39.19 -17.80 2.27
CA ARG A 724 -39.32 -17.10 0.99
C ARG A 724 -38.79 -17.95 -0.17
N ALA A 725 -37.67 -18.64 0.00
CA ALA A 725 -37.14 -19.56 -1.02
C ALA A 725 -38.16 -20.65 -1.38
N LEU A 726 -38.88 -21.22 -0.41
CA LEU A 726 -39.91 -22.24 -0.68
C LEU A 726 -41.03 -21.74 -1.59
N THR A 727 -41.40 -20.45 -1.50
CA THR A 727 -42.44 -19.87 -2.38
C THR A 727 -42.00 -19.69 -3.84
N LEU A 728 -40.71 -19.89 -4.14
CA LEU A 728 -40.11 -19.68 -5.46
C LEU A 728 -39.76 -20.99 -6.17
N LEU A 729 -39.91 -22.13 -5.48
CA LEU A 729 -39.81 -23.50 -6.00
C LEU A 729 -41.21 -24.03 -6.30
#